data_AF-A0A6P5EC22-F1
#
_entry.id   AF-A0A6P5EC22-F1
#
_cell.length_a   1.000
_cell.length_b   1.000
_cell.length_c   1.000
_cell.angle_alpha   90.00
_cell.angle_beta   90.00
_cell.angle_gamma   90.00
#
_symmetry.space_group_name_H-M   'P 1'
#
loop_
_entity.id
_entity.type
_entity.pdbx_description
1 polymer ?
#
loop_
_entity_poly.entity_id
_entity_poly.type
_entity_poly.pdbx_seq_one_letter_code
_entity_poly.pdbx_strand_id
1 'polypeptide(L)'
;MLLELLIDAFPEGTSLPRSTYEAKKVIKALGLSYEKIHCCPNDCLLFLGEKANDEVCHVCGSSRWVIKKQVDKEKKTQDEETNNVPIKKKKAAKVLRYFPLIPRLQRLFVSTKTAKDMRWHEEGRVKDGLLRHPADGKAWRAFDERYPDFSSDSRNVRLGLASDGFNPFRTMNTTYSTWPVVVIPYNLPSWICMKQSNFILSMIIPGEKSPGNDIDIFLQPLIDELKQLWGGVDTYDASTGQTFHLRAMLMWTINDFPAYGNLSGWSTKGKYACPCCAENTHSKWLYNGRKYCYMGHRRWLPEDHTFRYQKYYFDGSEELRMAPEIASGSNVLGQLESVKVTLGKLPNEEGKFMNNRKKNKKGKRKRKRQVLDEIGESHEQDLGTMSEARCDAMKWWKKKSIFFTLPYWEHNLIRHNLDVMHIEKNVFDNFIGTFLNLDKKSKDNLQARLDLIDLGIRPELHPQILANGKRRLPPACFTMSMDEKRTLCQVLKDLKMPDSYASNISRCVNLKECKITGLKSHDCHILVEDILPLALRACSPSNQVTFVVTEVANFFKAICSKVLDVDELDKIQNRIVLTLCHMERIFLPSFFTIMVHLCVHLVDEIKLGGPVQYRWMYPQERFFVRLKSYVRNRAHPEGSIAEGYIAEECLTFCSRYLDGVETRFNRPVRNPDPLTNEVQRLYLFSSAGRAIGKVEDIVLDDKSWVQAHRYVLRHCDEIQGFRQQFIDMEKRKRRRHTHLTAQEIENLVNEKFHEWFDKQVMKADDSAISEKVATLGRGPNKVAKRFSGFIINGFRYHTISREENMLTQNSGVVNTSEIDGVNYYGRLRDIIELNYYGSFKVVLFKCDWVDVHHSSGIKQDEFGFTSVNFSRLIHTGEKLEHDPYVFSSQVEQVFYVQDPHHQNWFSVVKFKPRDFFDMGKELGINEASSLLPPNVQNINEDEHPNWIRIDASEDDTIGI
;
A
#
# COMPACT_ATOMS: atom_id res chain seq x y z
N MET A 1 -8.21 -41.33 12.63
CA MET A 1 -9.61 -40.91 12.42
C MET A 1 -9.86 -40.32 11.02
N LEU A 2 -9.41 -39.10 10.66
CA LEU A 2 -9.74 -38.56 9.31
C LEU A 2 -9.11 -39.36 8.15
N LEU A 3 -7.83 -39.74 8.25
CA LEU A 3 -7.17 -40.54 7.21
C LEU A 3 -7.79 -41.94 7.10
N GLU A 4 -8.17 -42.55 8.23
CA GLU A 4 -8.90 -43.82 8.25
C GLU A 4 -10.26 -43.69 7.57
N LEU A 5 -11.04 -42.65 7.89
CA LEU A 5 -12.33 -42.37 7.22
C LEU A 5 -12.18 -42.14 5.71
N LEU A 6 -11.09 -41.51 5.25
CA LEU A 6 -10.81 -41.33 3.83
C LEU A 6 -10.41 -42.64 3.15
N ILE A 7 -9.64 -43.49 3.84
CA ILE A 7 -9.30 -44.82 3.33
C ILE A 7 -10.55 -45.69 3.25
N ASP A 8 -11.41 -45.65 4.27
CA ASP A 8 -12.67 -46.39 4.31
C ASP A 8 -13.66 -45.90 3.23
N ALA A 9 -13.67 -44.60 2.93
CA ALA A 9 -14.51 -44.01 1.89
C ALA A 9 -14.00 -44.29 0.46
N PHE A 10 -12.71 -44.60 0.29
CA PHE A 10 -12.09 -44.90 -1.01
C PHE A 10 -11.25 -46.20 -0.96
N PRO A 11 -11.90 -47.37 -0.79
CA PRO A 11 -11.20 -48.64 -0.50
C PRO A 11 -10.51 -49.29 -1.71
N GLU A 12 -10.89 -48.97 -2.96
CA GLU A 12 -10.27 -49.54 -4.16
C GLU A 12 -9.19 -48.63 -4.76
N GLY A 13 -7.96 -49.13 -4.83
CA GLY A 13 -6.85 -48.50 -5.60
C GLY A 13 -6.15 -47.29 -4.96
N THR A 14 -6.37 -46.98 -3.68
CA THR A 14 -5.83 -45.76 -3.06
C THR A 14 -4.42 -45.91 -2.47
N SER A 15 -3.49 -45.07 -2.94
CA SER A 15 -2.15 -44.85 -2.36
C SER A 15 -2.16 -43.80 -1.23
N LEU A 16 -3.27 -43.71 -0.48
CA LEU A 16 -3.45 -42.72 0.57
C LEU A 16 -2.62 -43.10 1.83
N PRO A 17 -1.94 -42.12 2.46
CA PRO A 17 -1.12 -42.38 3.64
C PRO A 17 -1.97 -42.81 4.84
N ARG A 18 -1.57 -43.91 5.49
CA ARG A 18 -2.31 -44.51 6.63
C ARG A 18 -2.06 -43.80 7.95
N SER A 19 -1.04 -42.94 7.99
CA SER A 19 -0.70 -42.15 9.17
C SER A 19 -0.22 -40.76 8.79
N THR A 20 -0.26 -39.84 9.74
CA THR A 20 0.35 -38.50 9.61
C THR A 20 1.84 -38.60 9.28
N TYR A 21 2.54 -39.64 9.76
CA TYR A 21 3.95 -39.86 9.46
C TYR A 21 4.18 -40.21 7.98
N GLU A 22 3.38 -41.13 7.43
CA GLU A 22 3.44 -41.46 6.00
C GLU A 22 3.06 -40.27 5.12
N ALA A 23 2.02 -39.51 5.51
CA ALA A 23 1.64 -38.29 4.80
C ALA A 23 2.80 -37.28 4.78
N LYS A 24 3.50 -37.10 5.91
CA LYS A 24 4.71 -36.27 5.99
C LYS A 24 5.85 -36.83 5.16
N LYS A 25 5.99 -38.15 5.03
CA LYS A 25 7.00 -38.77 4.16
C LYS A 25 6.71 -38.50 2.69
N VAL A 26 5.46 -38.57 2.25
CA VAL A 26 5.02 -38.19 0.90
C VAL A 26 5.30 -36.71 0.64
N ILE A 27 4.92 -35.82 1.57
CA ILE A 27 5.22 -34.39 1.51
C ILE A 27 6.74 -34.14 1.41
N LYS A 28 7.55 -34.86 2.19
CA LYS A 28 9.01 -34.75 2.15
C LYS A 28 9.58 -35.26 0.82
N ALA A 29 9.00 -36.31 0.24
CA ALA A 29 9.38 -36.82 -1.07
C ALA A 29 9.08 -35.82 -2.19
N LEU A 30 8.11 -34.91 -2.00
CA LEU A 30 7.93 -33.77 -2.91
C LEU A 30 9.12 -32.81 -2.87
N GLY A 31 10.08 -32.91 -1.94
CA GLY A 31 11.28 -32.07 -1.84
C GLY A 31 11.09 -30.68 -1.23
N LEU A 32 9.88 -30.36 -0.74
CA LEU A 32 9.56 -29.12 0.00
C LEU A 32 9.83 -29.31 1.49
N SER A 33 11.09 -29.48 1.87
CA SER A 33 11.47 -29.53 3.29
C SER A 33 12.21 -28.25 3.72
N TYR A 34 12.58 -28.21 5.00
CA TYR A 34 13.43 -27.17 5.57
C TYR A 34 14.51 -27.81 6.44
N GLU A 35 15.65 -27.14 6.51
CA GLU A 35 16.81 -27.51 7.28
C GLU A 35 16.79 -26.84 8.65
N LYS A 36 17.31 -27.55 9.66
CA LYS A 36 17.44 -27.05 11.03
C LYS A 36 18.91 -26.75 11.28
N ILE A 37 19.28 -25.49 11.22
CA ILE A 37 20.67 -25.06 11.43
C ILE A 37 20.79 -24.58 12.88
N HIS A 38 21.73 -25.15 13.63
CA HIS A 38 21.96 -24.73 15.02
C HIS A 38 22.70 -23.39 15.01
N CYS A 39 22.32 -22.49 15.92
CA CYS A 39 22.91 -21.15 16.00
C CYS A 39 23.52 -20.94 17.39
N CYS A 40 24.54 -20.08 17.45
CA CYS A 40 25.00 -19.54 18.72
C CYS A 40 23.84 -18.82 19.44
N PRO A 41 23.62 -19.01 20.75
CA PRO A 41 22.61 -18.26 21.52
C PRO A 41 22.78 -16.74 21.47
N ASN A 42 24.03 -16.30 21.28
CA ASN A 42 24.46 -14.92 21.19
C ASN A 42 24.60 -14.43 19.75
N ASP A 43 24.06 -15.16 18.76
CA ASP A 43 24.04 -14.72 17.37
C ASP A 43 25.43 -14.46 16.78
N CYS A 44 26.48 -15.17 17.24
CA CYS A 44 27.84 -14.97 16.74
C CYS A 44 28.20 -15.82 15.50
N LEU A 45 27.54 -16.98 15.33
CA LEU A 45 27.78 -17.89 14.20
C LEU A 45 26.63 -18.90 14.01
N LEU A 46 26.61 -19.50 12.83
CA LEU A 46 25.87 -20.73 12.52
C LEU A 46 26.81 -21.94 12.65
N PHE A 47 26.33 -23.01 13.28
CA PHE A 47 27.00 -24.31 13.31
C PHE A 47 26.70 -25.04 11.99
N LEU A 48 27.32 -24.58 10.90
CA LEU A 48 27.12 -25.01 9.52
C LEU A 48 28.48 -25.22 8.83
N GLY A 49 28.51 -26.08 7.80
CA GLY A 49 29.73 -26.38 7.05
C GLY A 49 30.81 -26.98 7.96
N GLU A 50 32.01 -26.39 7.93
CA GLU A 50 33.14 -26.81 8.76
C GLU A 50 32.85 -26.74 10.27
N LYS A 51 31.95 -25.84 10.69
CA LYS A 51 31.56 -25.63 12.09
C LYS A 51 30.38 -26.49 12.53
N ALA A 52 29.90 -27.40 11.67
CA ALA A 52 28.72 -28.22 11.95
C ALA A 52 28.90 -29.19 13.14
N ASN A 53 30.15 -29.59 13.40
CA ASN A 53 30.52 -30.52 14.47
C ASN A 53 30.93 -29.82 15.77
N ASP A 54 31.07 -28.49 15.78
CA ASP A 54 31.45 -27.76 16.99
C ASP A 54 30.34 -27.89 18.06
N GLU A 55 30.75 -28.05 19.32
CA GLU A 55 29.83 -28.04 20.47
C GLU A 55 29.76 -26.67 21.16
N VAL A 56 30.72 -25.78 20.87
CA VAL A 56 30.88 -24.47 21.52
C VAL A 56 31.18 -23.42 20.46
N CYS A 57 30.64 -22.22 20.65
CA CYS A 57 30.94 -21.07 19.79
C CYS A 57 32.38 -20.58 20.04
N HIS A 58 33.24 -20.61 19.03
CA HIS A 58 34.62 -20.10 19.15
C HIS A 58 34.71 -18.57 19.33
N VAL A 59 33.65 -17.82 19.01
CA VAL A 59 33.62 -16.35 19.16
C VAL A 59 33.30 -15.92 20.59
N CYS A 60 32.33 -16.56 21.25
CA CYS A 60 31.83 -16.11 22.56
C CYS A 60 31.83 -17.21 23.65
N GLY A 61 32.36 -18.39 23.36
CA GLY A 61 32.44 -19.53 24.29
C GLY A 61 31.10 -20.15 24.70
N SER A 62 29.97 -19.72 24.11
CA SER A 62 28.66 -20.23 24.49
C SER A 62 28.39 -21.61 23.90
N SER A 63 27.78 -22.49 24.69
CA SER A 63 27.43 -23.85 24.25
C SER A 63 26.35 -23.83 23.17
N ARG A 64 26.47 -24.75 22.21
CA ARG A 64 25.42 -25.08 21.22
C ARG A 64 24.15 -25.61 21.86
N TRP A 65 24.24 -26.19 23.06
CA TRP A 65 23.18 -26.93 23.74
C TRP A 65 22.57 -26.15 24.90
N VAL A 66 21.29 -26.39 25.21
CA VAL A 66 20.62 -25.81 26.39
C VAL A 66 21.23 -26.38 27.67
N ILE A 67 21.83 -25.52 28.49
CA ILE A 67 22.35 -25.89 29.81
C ILE A 67 21.19 -25.87 30.82
N LYS A 68 20.80 -27.04 31.34
CA LYS A 68 19.87 -27.11 32.48
C LYS A 68 20.64 -26.85 33.76
N LYS A 69 20.30 -25.80 34.53
CA LYS A 69 20.78 -25.66 35.91
C LYS A 69 20.21 -26.83 36.72
N GLN A 70 21.09 -27.68 37.26
CA GLN A 70 20.69 -28.66 38.27
C GLN A 70 20.24 -27.86 39.51
N VAL A 71 18.96 -27.96 39.85
CA VAL A 71 18.48 -27.65 41.20
C VAL A 71 18.25 -29.00 41.86
N ASP A 72 19.11 -29.29 42.82
CA ASP A 72 19.05 -30.25 43.92
C ASP A 72 18.34 -31.59 43.68
N LYS A 73 19.13 -32.64 43.52
CA LYS A 73 18.79 -33.99 43.99
C LYS A 73 19.98 -34.61 44.72
N GLU A 74 20.16 -34.18 45.96
CA GLU A 74 20.63 -35.12 46.98
C GLU A 74 19.46 -36.07 47.30
N LYS A 75 19.52 -37.27 46.74
CA LYS A 75 19.04 -38.49 47.39
C LYS A 75 19.76 -39.65 46.72
N LYS A 76 20.86 -40.06 47.35
CA LYS A 76 21.42 -41.40 47.19
C LYS A 76 20.34 -42.39 47.67
N THR A 77 19.97 -43.32 46.81
CA THR A 77 19.63 -44.67 47.22
C THR A 77 20.33 -45.58 46.23
N GLN A 78 21.24 -46.39 46.77
CA GLN A 78 21.80 -47.57 46.14
C GLN A 78 20.62 -48.48 45.76
N ASP A 79 20.61 -48.96 44.53
CA ASP A 79 20.44 -50.37 44.19
C ASP A 79 20.71 -50.56 42.70
N GLU A 80 21.44 -51.63 42.42
CA GLU A 80 22.16 -51.94 41.20
C GLU A 80 21.28 -52.49 40.07
N GLU A 81 21.88 -52.47 38.87
CA GLU A 81 21.60 -53.32 37.72
C GLU A 81 20.25 -53.21 37.00
N THR A 82 20.23 -52.38 35.95
CA THR A 82 19.84 -52.83 34.60
C THR A 82 20.28 -51.81 33.55
N ASN A 83 21.09 -52.28 32.60
CA ASN A 83 21.50 -51.58 31.40
C ASN A 83 20.29 -51.14 30.55
N ASN A 84 19.96 -49.85 30.57
CA ASN A 84 19.49 -49.04 29.43
C ASN A 84 19.00 -47.66 29.92
N VAL A 85 19.91 -46.76 30.25
CA VAL A 85 19.56 -45.33 30.40
C VAL A 85 19.47 -44.73 29.00
N PRO A 86 18.32 -44.17 28.57
CA PRO A 86 18.24 -43.55 27.26
C PRO A 86 19.15 -42.32 27.24
N ILE A 87 20.10 -42.29 26.30
CA ILE A 87 20.92 -41.11 26.01
C ILE A 87 19.96 -39.92 25.82
N LYS A 88 19.93 -39.00 26.79
CA LYS A 88 19.09 -37.80 26.72
C LYS A 88 19.53 -37.00 25.48
N LYS A 89 18.67 -36.92 24.46
CA LYS A 89 18.92 -36.13 23.24
C LYS A 89 19.27 -34.69 23.64
N LYS A 90 20.51 -34.25 23.34
CA LYS A 90 20.96 -32.87 23.56
C LYS A 90 20.06 -31.92 22.75
N LYS A 91 19.49 -30.89 23.40
CA LYS A 91 18.60 -29.91 22.75
C LYS A 91 19.41 -28.67 22.37
N ALA A 92 19.40 -28.29 21.10
CA ALA A 92 20.05 -27.07 20.62
C ALA A 92 19.45 -25.83 21.28
N ALA A 93 20.29 -24.86 21.63
CA ALA A 93 19.87 -23.64 22.31
C ALA A 93 19.10 -22.68 21.38
N LYS A 94 19.53 -22.55 20.13
CA LYS A 94 18.90 -21.73 19.09
C LYS A 94 18.93 -22.46 17.75
N VAL A 95 17.85 -22.41 16.98
CA VAL A 95 17.70 -23.15 15.71
C VAL A 95 17.07 -22.29 14.63
N LEU A 96 17.87 -21.89 13.64
CA LEU A 96 17.43 -21.30 12.38
C LEU A 96 16.69 -22.36 11.57
N ARG A 97 15.56 -21.98 10.97
CA ARG A 97 14.85 -22.82 10.01
C ARG A 97 15.10 -22.27 8.62
N TYR A 98 15.86 -23.01 7.83
CA TYR A 98 16.27 -22.61 6.49
C TYR A 98 15.49 -23.39 5.44
N PHE A 99 14.95 -22.69 4.44
CA PHE A 99 14.18 -23.24 3.35
C PHE A 99 15.00 -23.04 2.07
N PRO A 100 15.64 -24.11 1.54
CA PRO A 100 16.51 -23.99 0.36
C PRO A 100 15.81 -23.31 -0.82
N LEU A 101 16.49 -22.34 -1.42
CA LEU A 101 15.97 -21.48 -2.49
C LEU A 101 16.02 -22.19 -3.84
N ILE A 102 17.12 -22.87 -4.17
CA ILE A 102 17.32 -23.50 -5.50
C ILE A 102 16.16 -24.45 -5.85
N PRO A 103 15.77 -25.42 -5.01
CA PRO A 103 14.68 -26.34 -5.34
C PRO A 103 13.32 -25.65 -5.47
N ARG A 104 13.14 -24.47 -4.88
CA ARG A 104 11.89 -23.69 -4.95
C ARG A 104 11.81 -22.90 -6.25
N LEU A 105 12.92 -22.35 -6.72
CA LEU A 105 13.00 -21.70 -8.03
C LEU A 105 12.84 -22.71 -9.16
N GLN A 106 13.52 -23.86 -9.11
CA GLN A 106 13.39 -24.91 -10.12
C GLN A 106 11.93 -25.35 -10.32
N ARG A 107 11.14 -25.41 -9.26
CA ARG A 107 9.71 -25.77 -9.32
C ARG A 107 8.83 -24.78 -10.06
N LEU A 108 9.22 -23.52 -10.13
CA LEU A 108 8.48 -22.53 -10.90
C LEU A 108 8.50 -22.88 -12.40
N PHE A 109 9.48 -23.67 -12.84
CA PHE A 109 9.65 -24.12 -14.21
C PHE A 109 9.05 -25.51 -14.50
N VAL A 110 8.56 -26.25 -13.49
CA VAL A 110 8.01 -27.61 -13.68
C VAL A 110 6.56 -27.59 -14.19
N SER A 111 5.81 -26.50 -13.96
CA SER A 111 4.46 -26.32 -14.51
C SER A 111 4.54 -25.50 -15.80
N THR A 112 3.96 -26.00 -16.89
CA THR A 112 3.91 -25.31 -18.20
C THR A 112 3.38 -23.88 -18.09
N LYS A 113 2.32 -23.67 -17.31
CA LYS A 113 1.72 -22.35 -17.09
C LYS A 113 2.64 -21.42 -16.29
N THR A 114 3.17 -21.91 -15.16
CA THR A 114 4.04 -21.08 -14.30
C THR A 114 5.36 -20.75 -15.00
N ALA A 115 5.91 -21.68 -15.79
CA ALA A 115 7.11 -21.46 -16.56
C ALA A 115 6.93 -20.36 -17.63
N LYS A 116 5.77 -20.31 -18.29
CA LYS A 116 5.40 -19.19 -19.18
C LYS A 116 5.30 -17.87 -18.41
N ASP A 117 4.63 -17.87 -17.25
CA ASP A 117 4.54 -16.69 -16.39
C ASP A 117 5.94 -16.20 -15.96
N MET A 118 6.91 -17.09 -15.72
CA MET A 118 8.30 -16.71 -15.37
C MET A 118 9.09 -16.06 -16.52
N ARG A 119 8.61 -16.12 -17.77
CA ARG A 119 9.21 -15.40 -18.91
C ARG A 119 8.38 -14.19 -19.33
N TRP A 120 7.23 -13.97 -18.69
CA TRP A 120 6.27 -12.93 -19.06
C TRP A 120 6.89 -11.52 -19.07
N HIS A 121 7.77 -11.21 -18.11
CA HIS A 121 8.41 -9.90 -18.02
C HIS A 121 9.15 -9.47 -19.30
N GLU A 122 9.54 -10.42 -20.15
CA GLU A 122 10.21 -10.17 -21.42
C GLU A 122 9.29 -10.49 -22.61
N GLU A 123 8.61 -11.64 -22.59
CA GLU A 123 7.81 -12.13 -23.71
C GLU A 123 6.40 -11.51 -23.81
N GLY A 124 5.81 -11.11 -22.68
CA GLY A 124 4.40 -10.72 -22.59
C GLY A 124 4.13 -9.34 -22.02
N ARG A 125 5.17 -8.62 -21.57
CA ARG A 125 5.08 -7.26 -21.04
C ARG A 125 4.97 -6.24 -22.18
N VAL A 126 4.12 -5.24 -22.01
CA VAL A 126 3.99 -4.09 -22.92
C VAL A 126 5.21 -3.16 -22.74
N LYS A 127 5.87 -2.80 -23.84
CA LYS A 127 7.08 -1.96 -23.87
C LYS A 127 6.78 -0.61 -24.56
N ASP A 128 5.87 0.17 -24.01
CA ASP A 128 5.38 1.45 -24.56
C ASP A 128 6.01 2.70 -23.92
N GLY A 129 6.99 2.52 -23.03
CA GLY A 129 7.68 3.61 -22.32
C GLY A 129 7.11 3.94 -20.95
N LEU A 130 5.91 3.45 -20.61
CA LEU A 130 5.30 3.65 -19.29
C LEU A 130 5.80 2.61 -18.29
N LEU A 131 5.88 2.99 -16.99
CA LEU A 131 6.29 2.09 -15.92
C LEU A 131 5.06 1.34 -15.36
N ARG A 132 4.98 0.02 -15.57
CA ARG A 132 3.91 -0.87 -15.05
C ARG A 132 4.43 -2.02 -14.20
N HIS A 133 5.72 -2.27 -14.26
CA HIS A 133 6.39 -3.41 -13.66
C HIS A 133 7.84 -3.03 -13.27
N PRO A 134 8.48 -3.69 -12.28
CA PRO A 134 9.89 -3.42 -11.96
C PRO A 134 10.85 -3.54 -13.14
N ALA A 135 10.49 -4.36 -14.14
CA ALA A 135 11.25 -4.52 -15.38
C ALA A 135 11.28 -3.27 -16.28
N ASP A 136 10.38 -2.31 -16.07
CA ASP A 136 10.40 -1.02 -16.79
C ASP A 136 11.39 -0.01 -16.15
N GLY A 137 11.74 -0.24 -14.88
CA GLY A 137 12.61 0.64 -14.10
C GLY A 137 14.04 0.70 -14.62
N LYS A 138 14.71 1.84 -14.41
CA LYS A 138 16.11 2.05 -14.84
C LYS A 138 17.08 1.04 -14.21
N ALA A 139 16.84 0.61 -12.97
CA ALA A 139 17.70 -0.34 -12.27
C ALA A 139 17.69 -1.73 -12.92
N TRP A 140 16.54 -2.19 -13.44
CA TRP A 140 16.45 -3.43 -14.18
C TRP A 140 17.20 -3.33 -15.51
N ARG A 141 16.94 -2.27 -16.28
CA ARG A 141 17.60 -2.04 -17.59
C ARG A 141 19.10 -1.92 -17.47
N ALA A 142 19.59 -1.10 -16.53
CA ALA A 142 21.04 -0.93 -16.31
C ALA A 142 21.73 -2.23 -15.87
N PHE A 143 21.02 -3.11 -15.15
CA PHE A 143 21.53 -4.43 -14.82
C PHE A 143 21.63 -5.33 -16.06
N ASP A 144 20.57 -5.36 -16.87
CA ASP A 144 20.50 -6.17 -18.09
C ASP A 144 21.54 -5.74 -19.13
N GLU A 145 21.80 -4.44 -19.25
CA GLU A 145 22.85 -3.85 -20.10
C GLU A 145 24.27 -4.23 -19.62
N ARG A 146 24.49 -4.28 -18.31
CA ARG A 146 25.78 -4.65 -17.72
C ARG A 146 26.08 -6.14 -17.82
N TYR A 147 25.05 -6.98 -17.76
CA TYR A 147 25.18 -8.44 -17.77
C TYR A 147 24.35 -9.08 -18.90
N PRO A 148 24.71 -8.86 -20.17
CA PRO A 148 23.97 -9.38 -21.32
C PRO A 148 23.86 -10.91 -21.29
N ASP A 149 24.90 -11.62 -20.86
CA ASP A 149 24.93 -13.08 -20.71
C ASP A 149 24.04 -13.60 -19.55
N PHE A 150 23.57 -12.74 -18.65
CA PHE A 150 22.49 -13.07 -17.72
C PHE A 150 21.12 -12.75 -18.34
N SER A 151 20.97 -11.58 -18.95
CA SER A 151 19.68 -11.09 -19.44
C SER A 151 19.20 -11.77 -20.73
N SER A 152 20.11 -12.36 -21.51
CA SER A 152 19.81 -13.06 -22.76
C SER A 152 18.87 -14.26 -22.61
N ASP A 153 18.82 -14.88 -21.41
CA ASP A 153 17.86 -15.94 -21.09
C ASP A 153 16.76 -15.38 -20.19
N SER A 154 15.55 -15.23 -20.74
CA SER A 154 14.37 -14.72 -20.02
C SER A 154 13.92 -15.63 -18.87
N ARG A 155 14.46 -16.85 -18.76
CA ARG A 155 14.21 -17.74 -17.61
C ARG A 155 15.04 -17.36 -16.39
N ASN A 156 16.09 -16.55 -16.53
CA ASN A 156 16.90 -16.11 -15.39
C ASN A 156 16.10 -15.20 -14.46
N VAL A 157 16.23 -15.44 -13.15
CA VAL A 157 15.29 -14.92 -12.15
C VAL A 157 15.85 -13.71 -11.43
N ARG A 158 15.06 -12.65 -11.34
CA ARG A 158 15.37 -11.45 -10.55
C ARG A 158 14.53 -11.43 -9.28
N LEU A 159 15.21 -11.29 -8.15
CA LEU A 159 14.66 -11.52 -6.82
C LEU A 159 14.62 -10.22 -6.00
N GLY A 160 13.51 -9.99 -5.30
CA GLY A 160 13.43 -9.06 -4.18
C GLY A 160 13.51 -9.80 -2.85
N LEU A 161 14.09 -9.18 -1.82
CA LEU A 161 14.13 -9.73 -0.46
C LEU A 161 13.42 -8.80 0.52
N ALA A 162 12.63 -9.36 1.43
CA ALA A 162 11.98 -8.60 2.49
C ALA A 162 12.10 -9.32 3.84
N SER A 163 12.31 -8.54 4.90
CA SER A 163 12.35 -9.07 6.27
C SER A 163 11.86 -8.03 7.27
N ASP A 164 11.12 -8.49 8.27
CA ASP A 164 10.72 -7.70 9.43
C ASP A 164 10.48 -8.61 10.64
N GLY A 165 10.57 -8.06 11.83
CA GLY A 165 10.35 -8.74 13.09
C GLY A 165 8.89 -8.74 13.50
N PHE A 166 8.38 -9.90 13.89
CA PHE A 166 7.05 -9.97 14.47
C PHE A 166 6.98 -10.82 15.73
N ASN A 167 6.02 -10.48 16.58
CA ASN A 167 5.77 -11.24 17.80
C ASN A 167 4.80 -12.42 17.52
N PRO A 168 5.23 -13.68 17.72
CA PRO A 168 4.38 -14.86 17.50
C PRO A 168 3.34 -15.08 18.62
N PHE A 169 3.45 -14.39 19.76
CA PHE A 169 2.62 -14.57 20.96
C PHE A 169 1.55 -13.49 21.18
N ARG A 170 1.38 -12.57 20.23
CA ARG A 170 0.48 -11.40 20.36
C ARG A 170 0.85 -10.57 21.60
N THR A 171 -0.07 -10.37 22.55
CA THR A 171 0.08 -9.50 23.74
C THR A 171 0.70 -10.18 24.97
N MET A 172 0.90 -11.51 24.98
CA MET A 172 1.29 -12.22 26.21
C MET A 172 2.78 -12.18 26.54
N ASN A 173 3.64 -11.90 25.56
CA ASN A 173 5.07 -11.73 25.79
C ASN A 173 5.60 -10.68 24.84
N THR A 174 5.84 -9.46 25.31
CA THR A 174 6.22 -8.31 24.46
C THR A 174 7.69 -8.31 24.03
N THR A 175 8.54 -9.17 24.58
CA THR A 175 9.98 -9.16 24.26
C THR A 175 10.32 -9.98 23.02
N TYR A 176 9.58 -11.06 22.75
CA TYR A 176 9.89 -12.00 21.68
C TYR A 176 9.69 -11.45 20.26
N SER A 177 10.63 -11.70 19.35
CA SER A 177 10.59 -11.22 17.96
C SER A 177 11.18 -12.27 17.02
N THR A 178 10.30 -12.90 16.24
CA THR A 178 10.66 -13.84 15.17
C THR A 178 10.79 -13.08 13.85
N TRP A 179 11.86 -13.33 13.09
CA TRP A 179 12.14 -12.64 11.83
C TRP A 179 12.08 -13.62 10.64
N PRO A 180 11.01 -13.62 9.84
CA PRO A 180 11.00 -14.26 8.53
C PRO A 180 11.86 -13.48 7.52
N VAL A 181 12.49 -14.20 6.60
CA VAL A 181 13.07 -13.63 5.38
C VAL A 181 12.32 -14.20 4.18
N VAL A 182 11.74 -13.33 3.38
CA VAL A 182 10.91 -13.66 2.22
C VAL A 182 11.60 -13.21 0.94
N VAL A 183 11.59 -14.06 -0.06
CA VAL A 183 12.13 -13.83 -1.40
C VAL A 183 10.96 -13.78 -2.39
N ILE A 184 11.02 -12.83 -3.33
CA ILE A 184 9.95 -12.52 -4.28
C ILE A 184 10.52 -12.61 -5.71
N PRO A 185 10.03 -13.50 -6.58
CA PRO A 185 10.44 -13.56 -7.97
C PRO A 185 9.70 -12.49 -8.80
N TYR A 186 10.42 -11.48 -9.28
CA TYR A 186 9.85 -10.38 -10.06
C TYR A 186 9.56 -10.74 -11.52
N ASN A 187 10.01 -11.89 -12.00
CA ASN A 187 9.75 -12.34 -13.36
C ASN A 187 8.25 -12.50 -13.70
N LEU A 188 7.42 -12.67 -12.67
CA LEU A 188 6.00 -13.01 -12.80
C LEU A 188 5.14 -11.82 -13.26
N PRO A 189 3.98 -12.09 -13.90
CA PRO A 189 3.03 -11.06 -14.29
C PRO A 189 2.55 -10.15 -13.15
N SER A 190 2.25 -8.90 -13.51
CA SER A 190 1.82 -7.84 -12.60
C SER A 190 0.70 -8.26 -11.65
N TRP A 191 -0.29 -9.02 -12.14
CA TRP A 191 -1.46 -9.46 -11.38
C TRP A 191 -1.22 -10.66 -10.44
N ILE A 192 -0.03 -11.28 -10.47
CA ILE A 192 0.32 -12.39 -9.56
C ILE A 192 1.64 -12.20 -8.81
N CYS A 193 2.56 -11.34 -9.25
CA CYS A 193 3.89 -11.18 -8.64
C CYS A 193 3.84 -10.96 -7.12
N MET A 194 2.97 -10.06 -6.64
CA MET A 194 2.85 -9.73 -5.21
C MET A 194 1.79 -10.57 -4.46
N LYS A 195 1.32 -11.68 -5.04
CA LYS A 195 0.41 -12.62 -4.35
C LYS A 195 1.19 -13.52 -3.40
N GLN A 196 0.64 -13.75 -2.20
CA GLN A 196 1.25 -14.58 -1.16
C GLN A 196 1.62 -16.00 -1.62
N SER A 197 0.91 -16.56 -2.60
CA SER A 197 1.19 -17.88 -3.17
C SER A 197 2.52 -17.96 -3.93
N ASN A 198 3.10 -16.82 -4.29
CA ASN A 198 4.36 -16.72 -5.04
C ASN A 198 5.53 -16.24 -4.17
N PHE A 199 5.27 -15.96 -2.88
CA PHE A 199 6.33 -15.63 -1.93
C PHE A 199 7.07 -16.89 -1.49
N ILE A 200 8.39 -16.82 -1.51
CA ILE A 200 9.26 -17.88 -1.05
C ILE A 200 9.74 -17.51 0.35
N LEU A 201 9.28 -18.22 1.38
CA LEU A 201 9.89 -18.09 2.71
C LEU A 201 11.25 -18.76 2.67
N SER A 202 12.33 -18.00 2.78
CA SER A 202 13.72 -18.52 2.75
C SER A 202 14.20 -18.94 4.14
N MET A 203 13.80 -18.23 5.20
CA MET A 203 14.16 -18.62 6.56
C MET A 203 13.25 -18.03 7.63
N ILE A 204 13.30 -18.64 8.82
CA ILE A 204 12.72 -18.12 10.06
C ILE A 204 13.84 -18.02 11.10
N ILE A 205 14.24 -16.80 11.42
CA ILE A 205 15.24 -16.49 12.43
C ILE A 205 14.55 -16.46 13.81
N PRO A 206 14.93 -17.35 14.74
CA PRO A 206 14.33 -17.39 16.09
C PRO A 206 14.92 -16.29 16.99
N GLY A 207 14.20 -15.89 18.05
CA GLY A 207 14.83 -15.08 19.09
C GLY A 207 13.89 -14.37 20.06
N GLU A 208 14.31 -14.29 21.33
CA GLU A 208 13.72 -13.40 22.33
C GLU A 208 13.97 -11.91 22.05
N LYS A 209 14.85 -11.58 21.10
CA LYS A 209 15.19 -10.21 20.68
C LYS A 209 15.44 -10.20 19.17
N SER A 210 15.22 -9.05 18.53
CA SER A 210 15.58 -8.82 17.12
C SER A 210 17.06 -9.18 16.85
N PRO A 211 17.40 -9.73 15.68
CA PRO A 211 18.78 -9.99 15.29
C PRO A 211 19.58 -8.69 15.12
N GLY A 212 18.94 -7.55 14.82
CA GLY A 212 19.65 -6.30 14.54
C GLY A 212 20.65 -6.49 13.40
N ASN A 213 21.87 -5.99 13.59
CA ASN A 213 22.97 -6.17 12.63
C ASN A 213 23.44 -7.62 12.49
N ASP A 214 23.15 -8.50 13.46
CA ASP A 214 23.55 -9.92 13.41
C ASP A 214 22.72 -10.72 12.39
N ILE A 215 21.74 -10.09 11.73
CA ILE A 215 20.95 -10.71 10.66
C ILE A 215 21.84 -11.30 9.55
N ASP A 216 22.98 -10.69 9.28
CA ASP A 216 23.95 -11.13 8.26
C ASP A 216 24.49 -12.53 8.55
N ILE A 217 24.61 -12.93 9.82
CA ILE A 217 25.04 -14.29 10.19
C ILE A 217 23.99 -15.31 9.75
N PHE A 218 22.71 -14.98 9.89
CA PHE A 218 21.62 -15.87 9.50
C PHE A 218 21.44 -15.93 7.98
N LEU A 219 21.79 -14.87 7.25
CA LEU A 219 21.67 -14.80 5.79
C LEU A 219 22.73 -15.62 5.05
N GLN A 220 23.79 -16.10 5.71
CA GLN A 220 24.89 -16.87 5.08
C GLN A 220 24.40 -17.99 4.14
N PRO A 221 23.49 -18.91 4.54
CA PRO A 221 23.07 -20.01 3.67
C PRO A 221 22.36 -19.53 2.40
N LEU A 222 21.58 -18.44 2.50
CA LEU A 222 20.90 -17.83 1.36
C LEU A 222 21.91 -17.18 0.40
N ILE A 223 22.92 -16.50 0.93
CA ILE A 223 23.98 -15.89 0.14
C ILE A 223 24.78 -16.95 -0.61
N ASP A 224 25.05 -18.10 0.01
CA ASP A 224 25.77 -19.21 -0.63
C ASP A 224 24.94 -19.82 -1.78
N GLU A 225 23.62 -20.00 -1.62
CA GLU A 225 22.76 -20.42 -2.73
C GLU A 225 22.63 -19.35 -3.83
N LEU A 226 22.61 -18.05 -3.48
CA LEU A 226 22.59 -16.97 -4.48
C LEU A 226 23.89 -16.92 -5.30
N LYS A 227 25.04 -17.26 -4.70
CA LYS A 227 26.32 -17.40 -5.43
C LYS A 227 26.30 -18.61 -6.37
N GLN A 228 25.74 -19.74 -5.94
CA GLN A 228 25.55 -20.91 -6.80
C GLN A 228 24.61 -20.60 -7.97
N LEU A 229 23.47 -19.98 -7.69
CA LEU A 229 22.53 -19.52 -8.73
C LEU A 229 23.18 -18.52 -9.68
N TRP A 230 24.06 -17.64 -9.21
CA TRP A 230 24.77 -16.74 -10.12
C TRP A 230 25.65 -17.50 -11.14
N GLY A 231 26.26 -18.60 -10.72
CA GLY A 231 27.04 -19.51 -11.59
C GLY A 231 26.19 -20.41 -12.48
N GLY A 232 24.93 -20.65 -12.12
CA GLY A 232 23.96 -21.44 -12.89
C GLY A 232 23.73 -22.84 -12.32
N VAL A 233 22.48 -23.28 -12.33
CA VAL A 233 22.06 -24.61 -11.85
C VAL A 233 21.17 -25.29 -12.89
N ASP A 234 21.46 -26.54 -13.21
CA ASP A 234 20.67 -27.33 -14.18
C ASP A 234 19.20 -27.40 -13.77
N THR A 235 18.32 -26.98 -14.67
CA THR A 235 16.89 -26.87 -14.43
C THR A 235 16.10 -27.25 -15.67
N TYR A 236 15.02 -28.00 -15.49
CA TYR A 236 14.11 -28.37 -16.57
C TYR A 236 12.96 -27.35 -16.69
N ASP A 237 12.74 -26.83 -17.90
CA ASP A 237 11.61 -25.97 -18.22
C ASP A 237 10.52 -26.79 -18.92
N ALA A 238 9.43 -27.04 -18.21
CA ALA A 238 8.28 -27.79 -18.72
C ALA A 238 7.54 -27.08 -19.86
N SER A 239 7.65 -25.75 -19.99
CA SER A 239 7.02 -25.03 -21.09
C SER A 239 7.76 -25.22 -22.42
N THR A 240 9.09 -25.37 -22.39
CA THR A 240 9.92 -25.54 -23.60
C THR A 240 10.36 -26.99 -23.81
N GLY A 241 10.27 -27.83 -22.78
CA GLY A 241 10.74 -29.21 -22.80
C GLY A 241 12.27 -29.34 -22.76
N GLN A 242 12.98 -28.27 -22.38
CA GLN A 242 14.45 -28.21 -22.43
C GLN A 242 15.06 -27.99 -21.05
N THR A 243 16.27 -28.48 -20.86
CA THR A 243 17.11 -28.14 -19.71
C THR A 243 17.89 -26.86 -20.00
N PHE A 244 18.03 -26.01 -18.99
CA PHE A 244 18.80 -24.77 -19.05
C PHE A 244 19.52 -24.54 -17.73
N HIS A 245 20.54 -23.67 -17.75
CA HIS A 245 21.22 -23.24 -16.53
C HIS A 245 20.44 -22.09 -15.90
N LEU A 246 19.62 -22.40 -14.90
CA LEU A 246 18.89 -21.42 -14.12
C LEU A 246 19.87 -20.54 -13.36
N ARG A 247 19.85 -19.24 -13.69
CA ARG A 247 20.55 -18.22 -12.91
C ARG A 247 19.57 -17.35 -12.14
N ALA A 248 20.02 -16.81 -11.02
CA ALA A 248 19.25 -15.82 -10.27
C ALA A 248 20.11 -14.71 -9.69
N MET A 249 19.52 -13.54 -9.53
CA MET A 249 20.16 -12.39 -8.92
C MET A 249 19.23 -11.68 -7.94
N LEU A 250 19.78 -11.16 -6.84
CA LEU A 250 19.06 -10.33 -5.88
C LEU A 250 19.15 -8.86 -6.31
N MET A 251 18.02 -8.27 -6.68
CA MET A 251 17.95 -6.87 -7.11
C MET A 251 18.10 -5.91 -5.93
N TRP A 252 17.26 -6.09 -4.91
CA TRP A 252 17.18 -5.16 -3.80
C TRP A 252 16.43 -5.75 -2.61
N THR A 253 16.43 -5.02 -1.49
CA THR A 253 15.62 -5.35 -0.31
C THR A 253 14.47 -4.37 -0.08
N ILE A 254 13.34 -4.84 0.43
CA ILE A 254 12.14 -4.07 0.80
C ILE A 254 11.86 -4.26 2.28
N ASN A 255 12.02 -3.21 3.09
CA ASN A 255 11.81 -3.32 4.53
C ASN A 255 11.39 -1.99 5.14
N ASP A 256 10.86 -2.03 6.35
CA ASP A 256 10.68 -0.83 7.16
C ASP A 256 12.05 -0.15 7.43
N PHE A 257 12.04 1.13 7.81
CA PHE A 257 13.29 1.89 7.95
C PHE A 257 14.24 1.35 9.04
N PRO A 258 13.77 0.81 10.18
CA PRO A 258 14.63 0.04 11.09
C PRO A 258 15.29 -1.19 10.46
N ALA A 259 14.55 -2.07 9.78
CA ALA A 259 15.10 -3.25 9.13
C ALA A 259 16.00 -2.90 7.93
N TYR A 260 15.71 -1.80 7.23
CA TYR A 260 16.61 -1.19 6.24
C TYR A 260 17.98 -0.97 6.87
N GLY A 261 18.04 -0.36 8.06
CA GLY A 261 19.31 -0.11 8.76
C GLY A 261 20.03 -1.40 9.15
N ASN A 262 19.30 -2.42 9.60
CA ASN A 262 19.87 -3.72 9.95
C ASN A 262 20.47 -4.45 8.72
N LEU A 263 19.83 -4.39 7.56
CA LEU A 263 20.28 -5.08 6.35
C LEU A 263 21.39 -4.33 5.63
N SER A 264 21.25 -3.01 5.47
CA SER A 264 22.25 -2.15 4.80
C SER A 264 23.50 -1.90 5.66
N GLY A 265 23.34 -1.89 6.98
CA GLY A 265 24.35 -1.37 7.90
C GLY A 265 24.33 0.15 8.04
N TRP A 266 23.46 0.87 7.33
CA TRP A 266 23.32 2.32 7.44
C TRP A 266 22.65 2.72 8.76
N SER A 267 23.12 3.79 9.41
CA SER A 267 22.43 4.35 10.56
C SER A 267 21.18 5.11 10.13
N THR A 268 19.99 4.54 10.37
CA THR A 268 18.70 5.18 10.11
C THR A 268 18.25 6.17 11.20
N LYS A 269 19.21 6.63 12.01
CA LYS A 269 19.01 7.59 13.11
C LYS A 269 20.20 8.53 13.20
N GLY A 270 19.95 9.71 13.79
CA GLY A 270 20.99 10.71 14.05
C GLY A 270 21.23 11.62 12.85
N LYS A 271 22.36 12.34 12.87
CA LYS A 271 22.68 13.40 11.90
C LYS A 271 22.61 12.96 10.43
N TYR A 272 23.00 11.73 10.14
CA TYR A 272 23.11 11.17 8.78
C TYR A 272 22.04 10.10 8.50
N ALA A 273 20.83 10.27 9.04
CA ALA A 273 19.80 9.24 8.93
C ALA A 273 19.35 8.94 7.48
N CYS A 274 19.47 9.90 6.56
CA CYS A 274 19.05 9.75 5.16
C CYS A 274 20.12 8.98 4.36
N PRO A 275 19.82 7.77 3.85
CA PRO A 275 20.78 7.03 3.05
C PRO A 275 20.99 7.63 1.65
N CYS A 276 20.02 8.40 1.14
CA CYS A 276 20.10 9.04 -0.18
C CYS A 276 20.99 10.28 -0.14
N CYS A 277 20.85 11.12 0.89
CA CYS A 277 21.70 12.30 1.09
C CYS A 277 23.07 11.97 1.70
N ALA A 278 23.20 10.83 2.37
CA ALA A 278 24.43 10.36 3.01
C ALA A 278 25.06 11.43 3.94
N GLU A 279 26.36 11.68 3.80
CA GLU A 279 27.11 12.71 4.53
C GLU A 279 26.57 14.14 4.28
N ASN A 280 25.89 14.36 3.16
CA ASN A 280 25.26 15.63 2.78
C ASN A 280 23.85 15.81 3.36
N THR A 281 23.40 14.92 4.25
CA THR A 281 22.10 15.06 4.95
C THR A 281 22.04 16.38 5.71
N HIS A 282 21.09 17.25 5.37
CA HIS A 282 20.82 18.45 6.15
C HIS A 282 19.99 18.09 7.38
N SER A 283 20.64 18.08 8.54
CA SER A 283 19.96 17.86 9.82
C SER A 283 20.39 18.87 10.87
N LYS A 284 19.44 19.24 11.73
CA LYS A 284 19.65 20.18 12.84
C LYS A 284 19.20 19.55 14.14
N TRP A 285 20.01 19.69 15.19
CA TRP A 285 19.64 19.21 16.52
C TRP A 285 18.72 20.23 17.19
N LEU A 286 17.56 19.76 17.62
CA LEU A 286 16.61 20.52 18.43
C LEU A 286 16.91 20.25 19.91
N TYR A 287 17.45 21.24 20.62
CA TYR A 287 17.97 21.08 21.97
C TYR A 287 16.88 20.74 22.99
N ASN A 288 15.74 21.42 22.92
CA ASN A 288 14.62 21.19 23.83
C ASN A 288 13.85 19.93 23.44
N GLY A 289 13.61 19.73 22.13
CA GLY A 289 12.96 18.54 21.59
C GLY A 289 13.80 17.26 21.67
N ARG A 290 15.12 17.36 21.90
CA ARG A 290 16.10 16.26 21.97
C ARG A 290 16.05 15.32 20.77
N LYS A 291 15.96 15.89 19.57
CA LYS A 291 15.87 15.13 18.32
C LYS A 291 16.47 15.91 17.16
N TYR A 292 16.82 15.19 16.10
CA TYR A 292 17.16 15.80 14.82
C TYR A 292 15.89 16.11 14.02
N CYS A 293 15.86 17.29 13.38
CA CYS A 293 14.97 17.57 12.25
C CYS A 293 15.74 17.59 10.93
N TYR A 294 15.03 17.39 9.82
CA TYR A 294 15.59 17.25 8.47
C TYR A 294 14.88 18.21 7.52
N MET A 295 15.39 19.43 7.43
CA MET A 295 14.88 20.51 6.58
C MET A 295 15.84 20.75 5.40
N GLY A 296 15.81 21.94 4.80
CA GLY A 296 16.73 22.33 3.74
C GLY A 296 16.28 21.82 2.37
N HIS A 297 14.97 21.62 2.16
CA HIS A 297 14.44 21.15 0.87
C HIS A 297 14.65 22.15 -0.27
N ARG A 298 14.93 23.43 0.05
CA ARG A 298 15.25 24.49 -0.92
C ARG A 298 16.43 24.18 -1.85
N ARG A 299 17.35 23.29 -1.45
CA ARG A 299 18.49 22.89 -2.29
C ARG A 299 18.12 22.03 -3.51
N TRP A 300 16.88 21.54 -3.57
CA TRP A 300 16.34 20.86 -4.76
C TRP A 300 15.61 21.81 -5.71
N LEU A 301 15.47 23.10 -5.35
CA LEU A 301 14.93 24.12 -6.25
C LEU A 301 16.02 24.63 -7.21
N PRO A 302 15.62 25.16 -8.39
CA PRO A 302 16.52 25.88 -9.29
C PRO A 302 17.36 26.95 -8.55
N GLU A 303 18.60 27.17 -8.97
CA GLU A 303 19.54 28.10 -8.32
C GLU A 303 19.05 29.55 -8.25
N ASP A 304 18.24 29.96 -9.24
CA ASP A 304 17.63 31.28 -9.34
C ASP A 304 16.29 31.39 -8.61
N HIS A 305 15.79 30.31 -7.99
CA HIS A 305 14.50 30.33 -7.31
C HIS A 305 14.53 31.23 -6.05
N THR A 306 13.55 32.13 -5.96
CA THR A 306 13.36 33.11 -4.87
C THR A 306 13.47 32.52 -3.46
N PHE A 307 12.87 31.36 -3.18
CA PHE A 307 12.89 30.72 -1.86
C PHE A 307 14.29 30.43 -1.34
N ARG A 308 15.25 30.16 -2.23
CA ARG A 308 16.66 29.92 -1.85
C ARG A 308 17.29 31.11 -1.13
N TYR A 309 16.79 32.32 -1.40
CA TYR A 309 17.30 33.57 -0.84
C TYR A 309 16.49 34.09 0.37
N GLN A 310 15.32 33.52 0.65
CA GLN A 310 14.44 33.98 1.74
C GLN A 310 14.88 33.45 3.11
N LYS A 311 15.46 34.30 3.97
CA LYS A 311 15.87 33.92 5.33
C LYS A 311 14.70 33.85 6.31
N TYR A 312 13.90 34.92 6.34
CA TYR A 312 12.90 35.16 7.37
C TYR A 312 11.83 34.06 7.41
N TYR A 313 11.30 33.64 6.26
CA TYR A 313 10.23 32.64 6.18
C TYR A 313 10.67 31.18 6.40
N PHE A 314 11.98 30.91 6.49
CA PHE A 314 12.54 29.57 6.60
C PHE A 314 13.29 29.39 7.93
N ASP A 315 14.58 29.02 7.87
CA ASP A 315 15.41 28.65 9.01
C ASP A 315 16.42 29.73 9.40
N GLY A 316 16.25 30.95 8.87
CA GLY A 316 17.14 32.09 9.08
C GLY A 316 18.36 32.12 8.15
N SER A 317 18.50 31.16 7.22
CA SER A 317 19.65 31.06 6.31
C SER A 317 19.27 31.19 4.83
N GLU A 318 20.26 31.51 3.99
CA GLU A 318 20.19 31.32 2.53
C GLU A 318 20.65 29.90 2.20
N GLU A 319 20.05 29.28 1.17
CA GLU A 319 20.42 27.93 0.73
C GLU A 319 21.07 27.98 -0.67
N LEU A 320 22.40 28.00 -0.71
CA LEU A 320 23.19 28.05 -1.95
C LEU A 320 23.78 26.69 -2.36
N ARG A 321 23.56 25.62 -1.57
CA ARG A 321 24.12 24.29 -1.89
C ARG A 321 23.29 23.59 -2.95
N MET A 322 23.92 22.69 -3.70
CA MET A 322 23.22 21.81 -4.64
C MET A 322 22.53 20.64 -3.94
N ALA A 323 21.55 20.05 -4.60
CA ALA A 323 20.94 18.79 -4.19
C ALA A 323 22.04 17.70 -4.02
N PRO A 324 21.98 16.85 -2.98
CA PRO A 324 22.93 15.76 -2.80
C PRO A 324 22.84 14.74 -3.94
N GLU A 325 23.99 14.26 -4.39
CA GLU A 325 24.07 13.12 -5.29
C GLU A 325 24.02 11.80 -4.53
N ILE A 326 23.32 10.81 -5.07
CA ILE A 326 23.25 9.47 -4.50
C ILE A 326 24.58 8.76 -4.73
N ALA A 327 25.18 8.26 -3.66
CA ALA A 327 26.45 7.53 -3.75
C ALA A 327 26.31 6.23 -4.57
N SER A 328 27.21 6.06 -5.55
CA SER A 328 27.34 4.82 -6.31
C SER A 328 27.66 3.63 -5.40
N GLY A 329 27.36 2.41 -5.84
CA GLY A 329 27.66 1.22 -5.04
C GLY A 329 29.17 1.01 -4.84
N SER A 330 30.01 1.40 -5.82
CA SER A 330 31.47 1.42 -5.67
C SER A 330 31.94 2.43 -4.63
N ASN A 331 31.35 3.63 -4.60
CA ASN A 331 31.66 4.63 -3.56
C ASN A 331 31.28 4.09 -2.18
N VAL A 332 30.09 3.49 -2.04
CA VAL A 332 29.66 2.84 -0.80
C VAL A 332 30.59 1.71 -0.39
N LEU A 333 31.01 0.85 -1.34
CA LEU A 333 31.94 -0.24 -1.03
C LEU A 333 33.28 0.30 -0.52
N GLY A 334 33.84 1.32 -1.17
CA GLY A 334 35.08 1.98 -0.72
C GLY A 334 34.96 2.57 0.68
N GLN A 335 33.82 3.20 1.01
CA GLN A 335 33.53 3.67 2.38
C GLN A 335 33.56 2.52 3.40
N LEU A 336 33.03 1.36 3.02
CA LEU A 336 32.91 0.18 3.90
C LEU A 336 34.22 -0.59 4.11
N GLU A 337 35.26 -0.39 3.29
CA GLU A 337 36.56 -1.06 3.47
C GLU A 337 37.22 -0.73 4.81
N SER A 338 36.97 0.48 5.32
CA SER A 338 37.49 0.96 6.60
C SER A 338 36.68 0.46 7.82
N VAL A 339 35.50 -0.11 7.60
CA VAL A 339 34.55 -0.48 8.66
C VAL A 339 34.82 -1.90 9.17
N LYS A 340 35.45 -2.00 10.36
CA LYS A 340 35.67 -3.28 11.06
C LYS A 340 34.65 -3.48 12.17
N VAL A 341 33.79 -4.49 12.04
CA VAL A 341 32.74 -4.79 13.03
C VAL A 341 32.71 -6.29 13.32
N THR A 342 32.74 -6.64 14.60
CA THR A 342 32.51 -8.01 15.06
C THR A 342 31.02 -8.21 15.34
N LEU A 343 30.40 -9.16 14.65
CA LEU A 343 28.99 -9.52 14.83
C LEU A 343 28.81 -10.45 16.04
N GLY A 344 27.65 -10.38 16.68
CA GLY A 344 27.26 -11.19 17.83
C GLY A 344 27.05 -10.40 19.13
N LYS A 345 26.11 -10.88 19.94
CA LYS A 345 25.69 -10.34 21.24
C LYS A 345 26.58 -10.87 22.35
N LEU A 346 27.79 -10.32 22.49
CA LEU A 346 28.71 -10.72 23.57
C LEU A 346 28.03 -10.58 24.96
N PRO A 347 28.22 -11.53 25.89
CA PRO A 347 27.68 -11.42 27.23
C PRO A 347 28.36 -10.27 27.99
N ASN A 348 27.63 -9.18 28.28
CA ASN A 348 28.14 -8.04 29.04
C ASN A 348 28.74 -8.48 30.39
N GLU A 349 30.04 -8.23 30.60
CA GLU A 349 30.65 -8.23 31.94
C GLU A 349 30.14 -7.07 32.82
N GLU A 350 29.52 -6.05 32.22
CA GLU A 350 28.97 -4.88 32.92
C GLU A 350 27.74 -5.19 33.80
N GLY A 351 27.10 -6.34 33.62
CA GLY A 351 25.96 -6.78 34.43
C GLY A 351 26.31 -7.14 35.89
N LYS A 352 27.59 -7.40 36.18
CA LYS A 352 28.05 -7.75 37.54
C LYS A 352 28.29 -6.51 38.43
N PHE A 353 28.67 -5.37 37.86
CA PHE A 353 28.88 -4.13 38.64
C PHE A 353 27.58 -3.43 39.05
N MET A 354 26.48 -3.59 38.29
CA MET A 354 25.18 -2.99 38.61
C MET A 354 24.41 -3.71 39.73
N ASN A 355 24.68 -5.00 39.97
CA ASN A 355 24.04 -5.74 41.06
C ASN A 355 24.63 -5.41 42.45
N ASN A 356 25.91 -5.03 42.52
CA ASN A 356 26.50 -4.53 43.78
C ASN A 356 26.04 -3.10 44.12
N ARG A 357 25.74 -2.26 43.12
CA ARG A 357 25.14 -0.92 43.36
C ARG A 357 23.67 -0.97 43.80
N LYS A 358 22.91 -2.00 43.41
CA LYS A 358 21.50 -2.17 43.83
C LYS A 358 21.34 -2.74 45.25
N LYS A 359 22.32 -3.47 45.79
CA LYS A 359 22.32 -3.85 47.23
C LYS A 359 22.69 -2.66 48.14
N ASN A 360 23.60 -1.77 47.73
CA ASN A 360 23.97 -0.59 48.53
C ASN A 360 23.04 0.64 48.40
N LYS A 361 22.10 0.67 47.45
CA LYS A 361 21.10 1.76 47.32
C LYS A 361 19.75 1.51 48.02
N LYS A 362 19.49 0.32 48.58
CA LYS A 362 18.28 0.06 49.37
C LYS A 362 18.36 0.58 50.82
N GLY A 363 19.56 0.90 51.34
CA GLY A 363 19.74 1.45 52.68
C GLY A 363 19.74 2.98 52.80
N LYS A 364 19.83 3.73 51.69
CA LYS A 364 19.90 5.22 51.70
C LYS A 364 18.69 5.92 51.08
N ARG A 365 17.58 5.21 50.91
CA ARG A 365 16.31 5.76 50.39
C ARG A 365 15.32 6.01 51.53
N LYS A 366 15.77 6.71 52.59
CA LYS A 366 14.87 7.18 53.68
C LYS A 366 15.30 8.47 54.40
N ARG A 367 16.35 9.18 53.96
CA ARG A 367 16.70 10.53 54.44
C ARG A 367 17.21 11.38 53.27
N LYS A 368 16.84 12.66 53.24
CA LYS A 368 16.98 13.66 52.15
C LYS A 368 15.87 13.64 51.09
N ARG A 369 14.64 13.80 51.58
CA ARG A 369 13.77 14.90 51.13
C ARG A 369 14.29 16.15 51.87
N GLN A 370 14.41 17.27 51.17
CA GLN A 370 14.91 18.59 51.59
C GLN A 370 16.40 18.89 51.34
N VAL A 371 16.58 20.03 50.63
CA VAL A 371 17.72 20.97 50.55
C VAL A 371 18.71 20.80 49.38
N LEU A 372 18.80 21.88 48.57
CA LEU A 372 19.80 22.32 47.54
C LEU A 372 19.59 21.75 46.12
N ASP A 373 19.30 22.51 45.05
CA ASP A 373 19.84 23.80 44.53
C ASP A 373 21.38 23.86 44.45
N GLU A 374 21.87 24.11 43.23
CA GLU A 374 23.27 24.33 42.81
C GLU A 374 24.20 23.10 42.72
N ILE A 375 24.60 22.80 41.47
CA ILE A 375 25.96 22.58 40.93
C ILE A 375 25.86 21.65 39.71
N GLY A 376 26.36 22.14 38.58
CA GLY A 376 26.24 21.55 37.26
C GLY A 376 26.99 20.23 37.05
N GLU A 377 26.47 19.44 36.12
CA GLU A 377 27.25 18.42 35.42
C GLU A 377 27.64 18.99 34.06
N SER A 378 28.94 19.02 33.86
CA SER A 378 29.71 19.69 32.82
C SER A 378 29.49 19.13 31.43
N HIS A 379 29.42 20.09 30.50
CA HIS A 379 29.78 20.01 29.09
C HIS A 379 30.95 19.05 28.78
N GLU A 380 30.80 18.25 27.72
CA GLU A 380 31.91 18.01 26.79
C GLU A 380 31.77 19.02 25.65
N GLN A 381 32.69 19.99 25.65
CA GLN A 381 32.93 20.95 24.57
C GLN A 381 33.71 20.25 23.46
N ASP A 382 33.16 20.22 22.26
CA ASP A 382 33.90 19.89 21.04
C ASP A 382 34.39 21.22 20.43
N LEU A 383 35.55 21.69 20.89
CA LEU A 383 36.28 22.83 20.36
C LEU A 383 37.77 22.57 20.59
N GLY A 384 38.43 22.00 19.59
CA GLY A 384 39.87 21.71 19.64
C GLY A 384 40.45 21.20 18.32
N THR A 385 41.02 22.15 17.56
CA THR A 385 42.17 22.01 16.66
C THR A 385 42.13 21.02 15.48
N MET A 386 42.28 21.60 14.29
CA MET A 386 42.79 20.95 13.09
C MET A 386 44.11 20.20 13.38
N SER A 387 44.12 18.86 13.37
CA SER A 387 45.26 18.02 12.91
C SER A 387 45.13 16.49 13.14
N GLU A 388 43.93 15.92 13.38
CA GLU A 388 43.76 14.45 13.39
C GLU A 388 42.77 13.97 12.32
N ALA A 389 43.10 14.21 11.05
CA ALA A 389 42.26 13.87 9.90
C ALA A 389 42.36 12.41 9.40
N ARG A 390 42.92 11.48 10.18
CA ARG A 390 43.06 10.07 9.74
C ARG A 390 42.98 9.09 10.90
N CYS A 391 41.77 8.88 11.45
CA CYS A 391 41.28 7.62 12.05
C CYS A 391 39.90 7.80 12.70
N ASP A 392 38.94 8.34 11.96
CA ASP A 392 37.52 8.41 12.32
C ASP A 392 36.77 7.48 11.36
N ALA A 393 36.69 6.17 11.65
CA ALA A 393 35.90 5.26 10.80
C ALA A 393 34.45 5.78 10.75
N MET A 394 33.96 6.09 9.55
CA MET A 394 32.70 6.78 9.26
C MET A 394 31.56 6.42 10.23
N LYS A 395 31.25 7.33 11.18
CA LYS A 395 30.33 7.15 12.33
C LYS A 395 28.88 6.73 11.96
N TRP A 396 28.52 6.70 10.68
CA TRP A 396 27.18 6.33 10.17
C TRP A 396 27.05 4.88 9.66
N TRP A 397 28.15 4.20 9.34
CA TRP A 397 28.13 2.79 8.96
C TRP A 397 28.29 1.89 10.19
N LYS A 398 27.35 0.97 10.39
CA LYS A 398 27.34 0.04 11.54
C LYS A 398 27.84 -1.35 11.22
N LYS A 399 27.95 -1.71 9.94
CA LYS A 399 28.58 -2.93 9.41
C LYS A 399 28.72 -2.84 7.91
N LYS A 400 29.60 -3.67 7.35
CA LYS A 400 29.58 -4.03 5.93
C LYS A 400 28.52 -5.11 5.72
N SER A 401 27.49 -4.80 4.92
CA SER A 401 26.42 -5.75 4.62
C SER A 401 26.93 -6.99 3.89
N ILE A 402 26.47 -8.18 4.29
CA ILE A 402 26.80 -9.46 3.65
C ILE A 402 26.46 -9.51 2.15
N PHE A 403 25.51 -8.69 1.69
CA PHE A 403 25.14 -8.64 0.28
C PHE A 403 26.28 -8.17 -0.63
N PHE A 404 27.25 -7.39 -0.13
CA PHE A 404 28.47 -7.02 -0.88
C PHE A 404 29.40 -8.21 -1.17
N THR A 405 29.08 -9.41 -0.69
CA THR A 405 29.77 -10.64 -1.11
C THR A 405 29.19 -11.24 -2.39
N LEU A 406 28.03 -10.75 -2.86
CA LEU A 406 27.48 -11.11 -4.16
C LEU A 406 28.19 -10.31 -5.26
N PRO A 407 28.62 -10.95 -6.36
CA PRO A 407 29.49 -10.34 -7.36
C PRO A 407 28.87 -9.17 -8.12
N TYR A 408 27.53 -9.05 -8.09
CA TYR A 408 26.81 -8.00 -8.80
C TYR A 408 26.29 -6.87 -7.90
N TRP A 409 26.32 -7.03 -6.57
CA TRP A 409 25.59 -6.14 -5.64
C TRP A 409 26.09 -4.68 -5.66
N GLU A 410 27.40 -4.48 -5.86
CA GLU A 410 27.99 -3.14 -5.96
C GLU A 410 27.53 -2.37 -7.20
N HIS A 411 27.03 -3.05 -8.23
CA HIS A 411 26.59 -2.44 -9.47
C HIS A 411 25.07 -2.17 -9.50
N ASN A 412 24.32 -2.67 -8.52
CA ASN A 412 22.89 -2.39 -8.43
C ASN A 412 22.68 -0.90 -8.14
N LEU A 413 21.94 -0.21 -9.03
CA LEU A 413 21.61 1.21 -8.88
C LEU A 413 20.78 1.50 -7.63
N ILE A 414 19.96 0.53 -7.22
CA ILE A 414 19.19 0.55 -5.98
C ILE A 414 19.41 -0.77 -5.24
N ARG A 415 19.84 -0.69 -3.98
CA ARG A 415 20.19 -1.86 -3.14
C ARG A 415 19.14 -2.11 -2.06
N HIS A 416 18.61 -1.04 -1.49
CA HIS A 416 17.62 -1.06 -0.44
C HIS A 416 16.56 0.01 -0.74
N ASN A 417 15.28 -0.34 -0.65
CA ASN A 417 14.18 0.55 -1.00
C ASN A 417 13.68 1.33 0.21
N LEU A 418 13.21 2.56 -0.04
CA LEU A 418 12.40 3.35 0.87
C LEU A 418 10.96 2.83 0.87
N ASP A 419 10.48 2.40 2.04
CA ASP A 419 9.13 1.87 2.14
C ASP A 419 8.08 2.99 2.21
N VAL A 420 7.49 3.29 1.06
CA VAL A 420 6.45 4.31 0.88
C VAL A 420 5.28 4.13 1.85
N MET A 421 4.85 2.89 2.10
CA MET A 421 3.75 2.61 3.04
C MET A 421 4.04 3.18 4.44
N HIS A 422 5.25 2.94 4.95
CA HIS A 422 5.64 3.42 6.27
C HIS A 422 5.93 4.92 6.26
N ILE A 423 6.52 5.45 5.20
CA ILE A 423 6.76 6.89 5.04
C ILE A 423 5.43 7.65 5.10
N GLU A 424 4.48 7.28 4.24
CA GLU A 424 3.17 7.92 4.15
C GLU A 424 2.39 7.81 5.46
N LYS A 425 2.39 6.62 6.09
CA LYS A 425 1.79 6.45 7.42
C LYS A 425 2.41 7.39 8.46
N ASN A 426 3.73 7.59 8.44
CA ASN A 426 4.39 8.51 9.37
C ASN A 426 4.04 9.97 9.08
N VAL A 427 3.90 10.34 7.80
CA VAL A 427 3.43 11.68 7.38
C VAL A 427 1.99 11.91 7.88
N PHE A 428 1.10 10.94 7.69
CA PHE A 428 -0.26 10.95 8.25
C PHE A 428 -0.25 11.14 9.78
N ASP A 429 0.52 10.32 10.50
CA ASP A 429 0.60 10.37 11.96
C ASP A 429 1.13 11.73 12.45
N ASN A 430 2.05 12.36 11.69
CA ASN A 430 2.54 13.71 11.97
C ASN A 430 1.45 14.77 11.78
N PHE A 431 0.68 14.72 10.69
CA PHE A 431 -0.44 15.65 10.44
C PHE A 431 -1.50 15.52 11.53
N ILE A 432 -2.08 14.33 11.70
CA ILE A 432 -3.15 14.09 12.69
C ILE A 432 -2.68 14.39 14.11
N GLY A 433 -1.44 13.99 14.45
CA GLY A 433 -0.86 14.28 15.76
C GLY A 433 -0.80 15.78 16.06
N THR A 434 -0.46 16.59 15.06
CA THR A 434 -0.32 18.05 15.17
C THR A 434 -1.70 18.72 15.17
N PHE A 435 -2.56 18.41 14.21
CA PHE A 435 -3.89 19.01 14.05
C PHE A 435 -4.82 18.76 15.24
N LEU A 436 -4.86 17.51 15.74
CA LEU A 436 -5.68 17.16 16.90
C LEU A 436 -4.97 17.43 18.24
N ASN A 437 -3.76 18.00 18.23
CA ASN A 437 -2.92 18.24 19.40
C ASN A 437 -2.82 17.02 20.34
N LEU A 438 -2.47 15.86 19.76
CA LEU A 438 -2.44 14.60 20.50
C LEU A 438 -1.21 14.53 21.42
N ASP A 439 -1.43 14.18 22.69
CA ASP A 439 -0.35 14.03 23.68
C ASP A 439 0.80 13.16 23.16
N LYS A 440 2.03 13.65 23.31
CA LYS A 440 3.30 13.07 22.82
C LYS A 440 3.45 12.87 21.32
N LYS A 441 2.39 13.07 20.52
CA LYS A 441 2.43 12.92 19.06
C LYS A 441 2.49 14.28 18.35
N SER A 442 1.89 15.31 18.94
CA SER A 442 1.90 16.67 18.38
C SER A 442 3.31 17.16 18.12
N LYS A 443 3.52 17.71 16.91
CA LYS A 443 4.76 18.39 16.55
C LYS A 443 4.79 19.82 17.05
N ASP A 444 3.66 20.34 17.52
CA ASP A 444 3.57 21.64 18.18
C ASP A 444 3.36 21.45 19.68
N ASN A 445 4.42 21.67 20.47
CA ASN A 445 4.42 21.55 21.92
C ASN A 445 5.43 22.54 22.51
N LEU A 446 5.44 22.70 23.85
CA LEU A 446 6.34 23.64 24.52
C LEU A 446 7.80 23.49 24.07
N GLN A 447 8.31 22.26 23.99
CA GLN A 447 9.71 22.04 23.63
C GLN A 447 9.98 22.48 22.19
N ALA A 448 9.07 22.17 21.26
CA ALA A 448 9.17 22.64 19.88
C ALA A 448 9.13 24.17 19.77
N ARG A 449 8.39 24.85 20.65
CA ARG A 449 8.32 26.32 20.70
C ARG A 449 9.55 26.96 21.34
N LEU A 450 10.16 26.32 22.34
CA LEU A 450 11.45 26.71 22.90
C LEU A 450 12.57 26.53 21.88
N ASP A 451 12.51 25.46 21.06
CA ASP A 451 13.45 25.29 19.95
C ASP A 451 13.38 26.46 18.95
N LEU A 452 12.23 27.10 18.75
CA LEU A 452 12.16 28.31 17.89
C LEU A 452 12.96 29.49 18.47
N ILE A 453 12.98 29.65 19.80
CA ILE A 453 13.80 30.66 20.48
C ILE A 453 15.28 30.36 20.28
N ASP A 454 15.69 29.12 20.54
CA ASP A 454 17.09 28.70 20.40
C ASP A 454 17.59 28.84 18.97
N LEU A 455 16.70 28.66 17.99
CA LEU A 455 17.01 28.83 16.58
C LEU A 455 16.95 30.28 16.09
N GLY A 456 16.40 31.20 16.90
CA GLY A 456 16.25 32.61 16.52
C GLY A 456 15.27 32.85 15.37
N ILE A 457 14.25 32.01 15.24
CA ILE A 457 13.25 32.08 14.15
C ILE A 457 11.83 32.20 14.70
N ARG A 458 10.93 32.80 13.92
CA ARG A 458 9.48 32.92 14.21
C ARG A 458 9.17 33.47 15.61
N PRO A 459 9.67 34.66 15.99
CA PRO A 459 9.42 35.27 17.30
C PRO A 459 7.93 35.37 17.66
N GLU A 460 7.06 35.48 16.66
CA GLU A 460 5.61 35.53 16.76
C GLU A 460 5.02 34.26 17.41
N LEU A 461 5.71 33.12 17.29
CA LEU A 461 5.27 31.84 17.85
C LEU A 461 5.93 31.51 19.20
N HIS A 462 6.81 32.36 19.73
CA HIS A 462 7.53 32.08 20.98
C HIS A 462 6.56 32.01 22.18
N PRO A 463 6.82 31.14 23.18
CA PRO A 463 6.01 31.08 24.39
C PRO A 463 5.95 32.43 25.12
N GLN A 464 4.74 32.86 25.50
CA GLN A 464 4.51 34.09 26.25
C GLN A 464 4.30 33.77 27.73
N ILE A 465 4.91 34.57 28.62
CA ILE A 465 4.67 34.46 30.06
C ILE A 465 3.53 35.41 30.43
N LEU A 466 2.43 34.85 30.93
CA LEU A 466 1.28 35.62 31.40
C LEU A 466 1.53 36.21 32.79
N ALA A 467 0.77 37.24 33.16
CA ALA A 467 0.86 37.90 34.47
C ALA A 467 0.67 36.93 35.67
N ASN A 468 0.00 35.79 35.46
CA ASN A 468 -0.19 34.74 36.46
C ASN A 468 0.96 33.72 36.52
N GLY A 469 2.07 33.94 35.80
CA GLY A 469 3.23 33.05 35.73
C GLY A 469 3.04 31.82 34.83
N LYS A 470 1.85 31.60 34.25
CA LYS A 470 1.62 30.51 33.29
C LYS A 470 2.20 30.86 31.92
N ARG A 471 2.58 29.82 31.17
CA ARG A 471 3.07 29.95 29.80
C ARG A 471 1.90 29.77 28.83
N ARG A 472 1.74 30.73 27.91
CA ARG A 472 0.81 30.67 26.79
C ARG A 472 1.58 30.39 25.51
N LEU A 473 1.10 29.44 24.71
CA LEU A 473 1.61 29.24 23.35
C LEU A 473 0.68 29.97 22.37
N PRO A 474 1.18 30.93 21.57
CA PRO A 474 0.38 31.56 20.53
C PRO A 474 -0.13 30.53 19.52
N PRO A 475 -1.42 30.58 19.14
CA PRO A 475 -1.99 29.62 18.19
C PRO A 475 -1.31 29.79 16.83
N ALA A 476 -0.74 28.71 16.32
CA ALA A 476 -0.13 28.71 15.00
C ALA A 476 -1.22 28.64 13.92
N CYS A 477 -0.88 29.01 12.68
CA CYS A 477 -1.78 28.93 11.52
C CYS A 477 -2.41 27.55 11.27
N PHE A 478 -1.81 26.46 11.78
CA PHE A 478 -2.34 25.09 11.68
C PHE A 478 -3.00 24.61 12.99
N THR A 479 -3.05 25.43 14.03
CA THR A 479 -3.73 25.10 15.28
C THR A 479 -5.24 25.10 15.05
N MET A 480 -5.88 23.95 15.26
CA MET A 480 -7.33 23.81 15.11
C MET A 480 -8.08 24.15 16.40
N SER A 481 -9.21 24.83 16.26
CA SER A 481 -10.15 25.05 17.36
C SER A 481 -10.83 23.75 17.78
N MET A 482 -11.48 23.75 18.94
CA MET A 482 -12.23 22.56 19.38
C MET A 482 -13.38 22.16 18.44
N ASP A 483 -14.06 23.13 17.84
CA ASP A 483 -15.14 22.85 16.89
C ASP A 483 -14.59 22.31 15.57
N GLU A 484 -13.46 22.81 15.08
CA GLU A 484 -12.81 22.26 13.89
C GLU A 484 -12.31 20.83 14.11
N LYS A 485 -11.72 20.54 15.28
CA LYS A 485 -11.33 19.17 15.65
C LYS A 485 -12.53 18.24 15.67
N ARG A 486 -13.67 18.71 16.19
CA ARG A 486 -14.93 17.95 16.19
C ARG A 486 -15.44 17.73 14.77
N THR A 487 -15.45 18.75 13.92
CA THR A 487 -15.86 18.63 12.51
C THR A 487 -14.99 17.63 11.75
N LEU A 488 -13.65 17.71 11.89
CA LEU A 488 -12.74 16.73 11.29
C LEU A 488 -13.05 15.31 11.77
N CYS A 489 -13.20 15.11 13.09
CA CYS A 489 -13.55 13.79 13.63
C CYS A 489 -14.94 13.33 13.17
N GLN A 490 -15.90 14.24 13.01
CA GLN A 490 -17.26 13.92 12.57
C GLN A 490 -17.27 13.43 11.13
N VAL A 491 -16.54 14.10 10.22
CA VAL A 491 -16.37 13.63 8.84
C VAL A 491 -15.84 12.19 8.81
N LEU A 492 -14.82 11.89 9.62
CA LEU A 492 -14.26 10.54 9.72
C LEU A 492 -15.19 9.54 10.41
N LYS A 493 -16.07 10.00 11.31
CA LYS A 493 -17.03 9.17 12.03
C LYS A 493 -18.18 8.72 11.14
N ASP A 494 -18.65 9.62 10.27
CA ASP A 494 -19.80 9.37 9.40
C ASP A 494 -19.42 8.72 8.07
N LEU A 495 -18.12 8.60 7.81
CA LEU A 495 -17.57 8.05 6.59
C LEU A 495 -18.04 6.60 6.34
N LYS A 496 -18.81 6.40 5.26
CA LYS A 496 -19.13 5.10 4.67
C LYS A 496 -18.40 4.97 3.33
N MET A 497 -17.56 3.95 3.20
CA MET A 497 -16.77 3.70 1.98
C MET A 497 -17.23 2.43 1.24
N PRO A 498 -16.85 2.28 -0.03
CA PRO A 498 -17.11 1.08 -0.83
C PRO A 498 -16.56 -0.21 -0.23
N ASP A 499 -17.20 -1.32 -0.60
CA ASP A 499 -16.70 -2.64 -0.22
C ASP A 499 -15.26 -2.83 -0.71
N SER A 500 -14.41 -3.41 0.13
CA SER A 500 -12.99 -3.69 -0.14
C SER A 500 -12.05 -2.48 -0.25
N TYR A 501 -12.54 -1.24 -0.06
CA TYR A 501 -11.73 -0.02 -0.14
C TYR A 501 -10.82 0.19 1.09
N ALA A 502 -11.41 0.29 2.28
CA ALA A 502 -10.72 0.47 3.55
C ALA A 502 -11.43 -0.29 4.67
N SER A 503 -10.86 -0.30 5.88
CA SER A 503 -11.56 -0.83 7.04
C SER A 503 -12.61 0.16 7.58
N ASN A 504 -13.38 -0.24 8.59
CA ASN A 504 -14.38 0.64 9.19
C ASN A 504 -13.71 1.71 10.06
N ILE A 505 -13.35 2.83 9.44
CA ILE A 505 -12.66 3.98 10.06
C ILE A 505 -13.49 4.59 11.18
N SER A 506 -14.83 4.58 11.09
CA SER A 506 -15.71 5.11 12.14
C SER A 506 -15.45 4.47 13.52
N ARG A 507 -15.02 3.20 13.56
CA ARG A 507 -14.66 2.52 14.82
C ARG A 507 -13.37 3.04 15.45
N CYS A 508 -12.51 3.69 14.68
CA CYS A 508 -11.26 4.27 15.13
C CYS A 508 -11.41 5.66 15.72
N VAL A 509 -12.58 6.30 15.56
CA VAL A 509 -12.82 7.69 15.95
C VAL A 509 -13.59 7.81 17.27
N ASN A 510 -13.02 8.55 18.22
CA ASN A 510 -13.66 8.97 19.46
C ASN A 510 -13.96 10.48 19.39
N LEU A 511 -15.24 10.82 19.21
CA LEU A 511 -15.70 12.21 19.10
C LEU A 511 -15.57 13.00 20.40
N LYS A 512 -15.77 12.35 21.56
CA LYS A 512 -15.71 13.04 22.86
C LYS A 512 -14.31 13.55 23.16
N GLU A 513 -13.31 12.72 22.85
CA GLU A 513 -11.91 13.08 23.06
C GLU A 513 -11.26 13.73 21.83
N CYS A 514 -11.95 13.77 20.69
CA CYS A 514 -11.38 14.15 19.39
C CYS A 514 -10.08 13.38 19.08
N LYS A 515 -10.12 12.04 19.22
CA LYS A 515 -8.96 11.16 19.01
C LYS A 515 -9.24 10.08 17.99
N ILE A 516 -8.19 9.70 17.28
CA ILE A 516 -8.18 8.60 16.32
C ILE A 516 -7.21 7.52 16.78
N THR A 517 -7.67 6.28 16.92
CA THR A 517 -6.86 5.16 17.42
C THR A 517 -7.19 3.86 16.68
N GLY A 518 -6.22 2.98 16.52
CA GLY A 518 -6.43 1.64 15.94
C GLY A 518 -6.50 1.57 14.41
N LEU A 519 -6.10 2.64 13.71
CA LEU A 519 -5.94 2.61 12.25
C LEU A 519 -4.82 1.65 11.84
N LYS A 520 -5.04 0.93 10.74
CA LYS A 520 -4.00 0.15 10.06
C LYS A 520 -3.25 1.05 9.08
N SER A 521 -2.04 0.64 8.68
CA SER A 521 -1.27 1.36 7.66
C SER A 521 -2.06 1.60 6.36
N HIS A 522 -2.92 0.66 5.96
CA HIS A 522 -3.79 0.81 4.76
C HIS A 522 -4.85 1.88 4.96
N ASP A 523 -5.41 1.99 6.17
CA ASP A 523 -6.40 3.03 6.47
C ASP A 523 -5.75 4.42 6.46
N CYS A 524 -4.52 4.54 6.96
CA CYS A 524 -3.77 5.80 6.92
C CYS A 524 -3.51 6.29 5.50
N HIS A 525 -3.18 5.39 4.57
CA HIS A 525 -2.96 5.70 3.16
C HIS A 525 -4.22 6.28 2.50
N ILE A 526 -5.34 5.54 2.61
CA ILE A 526 -6.65 6.03 2.12
C ILE A 526 -7.03 7.37 2.75
N LEU A 527 -6.72 7.55 4.04
CA LEU A 527 -6.98 8.83 4.69
C LEU A 527 -6.11 9.96 4.15
N VAL A 528 -4.80 9.77 3.92
CA VAL A 528 -3.95 10.84 3.35
C VAL A 528 -4.39 11.18 1.94
N GLU A 529 -4.55 10.19 1.07
CA GLU A 529 -4.73 10.41 -0.37
C GLU A 529 -6.11 10.99 -0.72
N ASP A 530 -7.18 10.58 -0.04
CA ASP A 530 -8.54 10.96 -0.45
C ASP A 530 -9.35 11.71 0.60
N ILE A 531 -9.18 11.39 1.90
CA ILE A 531 -10.16 11.82 2.93
C ILE A 531 -9.67 12.99 3.78
N LEU A 532 -8.40 13.04 4.15
CA LEU A 532 -7.85 14.06 5.03
C LEU A 532 -7.92 15.46 4.38
N PRO A 533 -7.56 15.64 3.10
CA PRO A 533 -7.80 16.91 2.40
C PRO A 533 -9.28 17.34 2.44
N LEU A 534 -10.22 16.41 2.19
CA LEU A 534 -11.65 16.67 2.27
C LEU A 534 -12.11 17.05 3.69
N ALA A 535 -11.60 16.36 4.70
CA ALA A 535 -11.91 16.65 6.10
C ALA A 535 -11.34 18.00 6.54
N LEU A 536 -10.15 18.37 6.06
CA LEU A 536 -9.54 19.69 6.30
C LEU A 536 -10.31 20.80 5.60
N ARG A 537 -10.74 20.59 4.35
CA ARG A 537 -11.62 21.53 3.67
C ARG A 537 -12.92 21.72 4.45
N ALA A 538 -13.51 20.64 4.96
CA ALA A 538 -14.76 20.71 5.73
C ALA A 538 -14.61 21.52 7.03
N CYS A 539 -13.49 21.43 7.74
CA CYS A 539 -13.26 22.22 8.96
C CYS A 539 -12.58 23.59 8.72
N SER A 540 -12.00 23.81 7.54
CA SER A 540 -11.38 25.07 7.09
C SER A 540 -10.43 25.75 8.10
N PRO A 541 -9.41 25.06 8.64
CA PRO A 541 -8.54 25.64 9.66
C PRO A 541 -7.59 26.73 9.12
N SER A 542 -7.15 26.59 7.87
CA SER A 542 -6.36 27.57 7.12
C SER A 542 -6.25 27.12 5.67
N ASN A 543 -6.45 28.04 4.72
CA ASN A 543 -6.33 27.73 3.28
C ASN A 543 -4.93 27.22 2.91
N GLN A 544 -3.88 27.82 3.48
CA GLN A 544 -2.49 27.40 3.24
C GLN A 544 -2.22 25.98 3.76
N VAL A 545 -2.79 25.63 4.92
CA VAL A 545 -2.64 24.29 5.51
C VAL A 545 -3.40 23.26 4.68
N THR A 546 -4.65 23.55 4.31
CA THR A 546 -5.47 22.67 3.47
C THR A 546 -4.81 22.45 2.10
N PHE A 547 -4.27 23.52 1.50
CA PHE A 547 -3.55 23.44 0.22
C PHE A 547 -2.35 22.50 0.29
N VAL A 548 -1.46 22.71 1.26
CA VAL A 548 -0.24 21.90 1.38
C VAL A 548 -0.54 20.43 1.69
N VAL A 549 -1.56 20.15 2.52
CA VAL A 549 -1.98 18.77 2.77
C VAL A 549 -2.59 18.15 1.51
N THR A 550 -3.35 18.92 0.73
CA THR A 550 -3.90 18.48 -0.56
C THR A 550 -2.79 18.15 -1.56
N GLU A 551 -1.72 18.95 -1.62
CA GLU A 551 -0.57 18.67 -2.49
C GLU A 551 0.22 17.44 -2.05
N VAL A 552 0.39 17.22 -0.75
CA VAL A 552 0.98 15.97 -0.24
C VAL A 552 0.11 14.76 -0.59
N ALA A 553 -1.22 14.89 -0.51
CA ALA A 553 -2.15 13.84 -0.90
C ALA A 553 -2.07 13.53 -2.40
N ASN A 554 -2.08 14.57 -3.24
CA ASN A 554 -1.92 14.45 -4.69
C ASN A 554 -0.58 13.78 -5.06
N PHE A 555 0.49 14.13 -4.36
CA PHE A 555 1.80 13.50 -4.53
C PHE A 555 1.75 12.00 -4.26
N PHE A 556 1.25 11.57 -3.09
CA PHE A 556 1.15 10.15 -2.75
C PHE A 556 0.26 9.39 -3.75
N LYS A 557 -0.90 9.96 -4.06
CA LYS A 557 -1.84 9.39 -5.04
C LYS A 557 -1.21 9.20 -6.42
N ALA A 558 -0.42 10.17 -6.88
CA ALA A 558 0.26 10.09 -8.17
C ALA A 558 1.34 8.99 -8.17
N ILE A 559 2.22 8.95 -7.16
CA ILE A 559 3.32 7.99 -7.11
C ILE A 559 2.88 6.55 -6.83
N CYS A 560 1.72 6.37 -6.17
CA CYS A 560 1.12 5.07 -5.87
C CYS A 560 0.31 4.49 -7.05
N SER A 561 0.23 5.20 -8.19
CA SER A 561 -0.40 4.69 -9.40
C SER A 561 0.25 3.39 -9.89
N LYS A 562 -0.57 2.50 -10.46
CA LYS A 562 -0.12 1.22 -11.05
C LYS A 562 0.59 1.39 -12.39
N VAL A 563 0.32 2.51 -13.07
CA VAL A 563 0.90 2.90 -14.36
C VAL A 563 1.43 4.31 -14.20
N LEU A 564 2.70 4.52 -14.51
CA LEU A 564 3.38 5.81 -14.33
C LEU A 564 4.04 6.23 -15.63
N ASP A 565 3.82 7.49 -16.01
CA ASP A 565 4.54 8.12 -17.12
C ASP A 565 5.85 8.73 -16.60
N VAL A 566 6.96 8.42 -17.26
CA VAL A 566 8.29 8.89 -16.87
C VAL A 566 8.38 10.41 -16.99
N ASP A 567 7.71 11.03 -17.95
CA ASP A 567 7.76 12.48 -18.18
C ASP A 567 6.94 13.23 -17.12
N GLU A 568 5.84 12.65 -16.65
CA GLU A 568 5.05 13.21 -15.54
C GLU A 568 5.76 13.11 -14.19
N LEU A 569 6.65 12.12 -14.01
CA LEU A 569 7.41 11.98 -12.76
C LEU A 569 8.31 13.20 -12.49
N ASP A 570 8.88 13.83 -13.51
CA ASP A 570 9.68 15.06 -13.32
C ASP A 570 8.82 16.22 -12.78
N LYS A 571 7.59 16.37 -13.28
CA LYS A 571 6.64 17.36 -12.77
C LYS A 571 6.25 17.06 -11.33
N ILE A 572 6.02 15.79 -11.00
CA ILE A 572 5.72 15.35 -9.63
C ILE A 572 6.89 15.63 -8.69
N GLN A 573 8.15 15.41 -9.12
CA GLN A 573 9.35 15.73 -8.33
C GLN A 573 9.42 17.23 -8.03
N ASN A 574 9.23 18.08 -9.03
CA ASN A 574 9.27 19.54 -8.82
C ASN A 574 8.16 20.00 -7.86
N ARG A 575 6.94 19.45 -8.00
CA ARG A 575 5.81 19.77 -7.11
C ARG A 575 6.05 19.34 -5.66
N ILE A 576 6.62 18.16 -5.40
CA ILE A 576 6.88 17.74 -4.02
C ILE A 576 7.99 18.55 -3.38
N VAL A 577 9.03 18.94 -4.13
CA VAL A 577 10.09 19.82 -3.63
C VAL A 577 9.50 21.18 -3.21
N LEU A 578 8.68 21.79 -4.05
CA LEU A 578 7.97 23.02 -3.72
C LEU A 578 7.06 22.85 -2.51
N THR A 579 6.25 21.79 -2.50
CA THR A 579 5.35 21.47 -1.38
C THR A 579 6.11 21.33 -0.06
N LEU A 580 7.26 20.64 -0.04
CA LEU A 580 8.11 20.53 1.15
C LEU A 580 8.69 21.89 1.59
N CYS A 581 9.01 22.78 0.65
CA CYS A 581 9.43 24.16 0.97
C CYS A 581 8.28 24.97 1.59
N HIS A 582 7.05 24.85 1.07
CA HIS A 582 5.88 25.47 1.68
C HIS A 582 5.57 24.89 3.07
N MET A 583 5.71 23.58 3.23
CA MET A 583 5.63 22.94 4.55
C MET A 583 6.65 23.55 5.50
N GLU A 584 7.90 23.76 5.06
CA GLU A 584 8.95 24.36 5.88
C GLU A 584 8.56 25.76 6.34
N ARG A 585 7.86 26.54 5.51
CA ARG A 585 7.36 27.87 5.87
C ARG A 585 6.20 27.82 6.87
N ILE A 586 5.38 26.77 6.85
CA ILE A 586 4.14 26.66 7.66
C ILE A 586 4.38 25.94 9.00
N PHE A 587 4.95 24.74 8.96
CA PHE A 587 5.12 23.87 10.13
C PHE A 587 6.43 24.14 10.88
N LEU A 588 6.49 23.73 12.15
CA LEU A 588 7.68 23.89 12.99
C LEU A 588 8.79 22.91 12.55
N PRO A 589 10.08 23.21 12.83
CA PRO A 589 11.19 22.29 12.56
C PRO A 589 10.98 20.87 13.12
N SER A 590 10.30 20.77 14.27
CA SER A 590 9.93 19.51 14.92
C SER A 590 9.07 18.57 14.07
N PHE A 591 8.37 19.09 13.04
CA PHE A 591 7.51 18.35 12.10
C PHE A 591 8.33 17.54 11.10
N PHE A 592 9.50 18.05 10.71
CA PHE A 592 10.39 17.48 9.69
C PHE A 592 11.19 16.30 10.24
N THR A 593 10.50 15.19 10.47
CA THR A 593 11.14 13.90 10.78
C THR A 593 11.84 13.36 9.54
N ILE A 594 12.72 12.37 9.73
CA ILE A 594 13.38 11.70 8.60
C ILE A 594 12.38 11.19 7.57
N MET A 595 11.20 10.71 8.00
CA MET A 595 10.17 10.20 7.09
C MET A 595 9.59 11.29 6.18
N VAL A 596 9.42 12.52 6.68
CA VAL A 596 8.96 13.65 5.85
C VAL A 596 10.03 14.01 4.82
N HIS A 597 11.30 14.02 5.23
CA HIS A 597 12.42 14.31 4.34
C HIS A 597 12.56 13.26 3.22
N LEU A 598 12.37 11.97 3.52
CA LEU A 598 12.47 10.90 2.52
C LEU A 598 11.47 11.05 1.35
N CYS A 599 10.39 11.82 1.51
CA CYS A 599 9.46 12.12 0.41
C CYS A 599 10.15 12.72 -0.82
N VAL A 600 11.19 13.55 -0.61
CA VAL A 600 11.93 14.21 -1.72
C VAL A 600 12.67 13.23 -2.63
N HIS A 601 12.88 11.99 -2.17
CA HIS A 601 13.64 10.96 -2.89
C HIS A 601 12.75 9.90 -3.56
N LEU A 602 11.44 9.89 -3.33
CA LEU A 602 10.57 8.80 -3.77
C LEU A 602 10.43 8.74 -5.29
N VAL A 603 10.40 9.88 -5.98
CA VAL A 603 10.29 9.90 -7.45
C VAL A 603 11.53 9.31 -8.11
N ASP A 604 12.72 9.69 -7.65
CA ASP A 604 13.98 9.11 -8.15
C ASP A 604 14.01 7.61 -7.92
N GLU A 605 13.56 7.15 -6.75
CA GLU A 605 13.47 5.72 -6.46
C GLU A 605 12.47 4.99 -7.37
N ILE A 606 11.36 5.64 -7.74
CA ILE A 606 10.37 5.10 -8.68
C ILE A 606 10.94 5.00 -10.10
N LYS A 607 11.68 6.01 -10.57
CA LYS A 607 12.38 5.95 -11.86
C LYS A 607 13.37 4.78 -11.89
N LEU A 608 14.03 4.51 -10.76
CA LEU A 608 14.96 3.39 -10.61
C LEU A 608 14.24 2.03 -10.56
N GLY A 609 13.31 1.85 -9.62
CA GLY A 609 12.72 0.55 -9.27
C GLY A 609 11.36 0.24 -9.88
N GLY A 610 10.75 1.17 -10.62
CA GLY A 610 9.38 1.06 -11.13
C GLY A 610 8.30 1.31 -10.05
N PRO A 611 7.04 0.93 -10.34
CA PRO A 611 5.89 1.27 -9.49
C PRO A 611 6.01 0.80 -8.03
N VAL A 612 5.52 1.63 -7.11
CA VAL A 612 5.62 1.42 -5.64
C VAL A 612 4.99 0.11 -5.18
N GLN A 613 3.93 -0.36 -5.86
CA GLN A 613 3.16 -1.55 -5.44
C GLN A 613 3.98 -2.85 -5.34
N TYR A 614 5.16 -2.91 -5.98
CA TYR A 614 6.09 -4.05 -5.93
C TYR A 614 7.17 -3.93 -4.85
N ARG A 615 7.27 -2.75 -4.21
CA ARG A 615 8.40 -2.34 -3.37
C ARG A 615 7.99 -1.76 -2.00
N TRP A 616 6.70 -1.79 -1.67
CA TRP A 616 6.19 -1.52 -0.31
C TRP A 616 5.93 -2.79 0.50
N MET A 617 5.72 -2.65 1.82
CA MET A 617 5.60 -3.78 2.76
C MET A 617 4.19 -4.37 2.95
N TYR A 618 3.12 -3.82 2.33
CA TYR A 618 1.75 -4.30 2.54
C TYR A 618 1.57 -5.82 2.30
N PRO A 619 1.99 -6.39 1.16
CA PRO A 619 1.87 -7.83 0.92
C PRO A 619 2.62 -8.69 1.95
N GLN A 620 3.81 -8.24 2.36
CA GLN A 620 4.74 -8.94 3.25
C GLN A 620 4.20 -8.94 4.68
N GLU A 621 3.74 -7.81 5.20
CA GLU A 621 3.10 -7.74 6.52
C GLU A 621 1.84 -8.64 6.59
N ARG A 622 1.02 -8.66 5.53
CA ARG A 622 -0.13 -9.56 5.44
C ARG A 622 0.31 -11.02 5.43
N PHE A 623 1.43 -11.35 4.78
CA PHE A 623 2.02 -12.68 4.83
C PHE A 623 2.55 -13.03 6.23
N PHE A 624 3.16 -12.09 6.95
CA PHE A 624 3.60 -12.30 8.33
C PHE A 624 2.43 -12.55 9.28
N VAL A 625 1.28 -11.89 9.08
CA VAL A 625 0.04 -12.22 9.80
C VAL A 625 -0.41 -13.66 9.55
N ARG A 626 -0.27 -14.15 8.30
CA ARG A 626 -0.54 -15.54 7.96
C ARG A 626 0.42 -16.50 8.66
N LEU A 627 1.72 -16.20 8.65
CA LEU A 627 2.73 -16.99 9.39
C LEU A 627 2.40 -17.06 10.89
N LYS A 628 2.02 -15.94 11.52
CA LYS A 628 1.56 -15.93 12.93
C LYS A 628 0.40 -16.89 13.17
N SER A 629 -0.51 -17.07 12.19
CA SER A 629 -1.66 -17.98 12.34
C SER A 629 -1.27 -19.46 12.41
N TYR A 630 -0.06 -19.81 11.99
CA TYR A 630 0.48 -21.17 12.06
C TYR A 630 1.02 -21.56 13.43
N VAL A 631 1.13 -20.62 14.37
CA VAL A 631 1.58 -20.91 15.73
C VAL A 631 0.50 -21.69 16.49
N ARG A 632 0.56 -23.02 16.40
CA ARG A 632 -0.29 -23.97 17.15
C ARG A 632 0.34 -24.39 18.48
N ASN A 633 1.66 -24.55 18.53
CA ASN A 633 2.40 -24.83 19.74
C ASN A 633 3.27 -23.63 20.14
N ARG A 634 2.88 -22.94 21.20
CA ARG A 634 3.58 -21.76 21.73
C ARG A 634 4.94 -22.07 22.36
N ALA A 635 5.22 -23.32 22.75
CA ALA A 635 6.55 -23.71 23.22
C ALA A 635 7.59 -23.76 22.09
N HIS A 636 7.13 -23.86 20.84
CA HIS A 636 7.94 -23.96 19.63
C HIS A 636 7.30 -23.17 18.48
N PRO A 637 7.24 -21.82 18.58
CA PRO A 637 6.51 -21.00 17.62
C PRO A 637 7.12 -21.11 16.21
N GLU A 638 8.44 -20.98 16.04
CA GLU A 638 9.09 -21.12 14.73
C GLU A 638 8.92 -22.52 14.14
N GLY A 639 8.90 -23.55 14.99
CA GLY A 639 8.59 -24.93 14.58
C GLY A 639 7.20 -25.04 14.01
N SER A 640 6.22 -24.47 14.69
CA SER A 640 4.82 -24.46 14.24
C SER A 640 4.66 -23.68 12.93
N ILE A 641 5.34 -22.54 12.80
CA ILE A 641 5.33 -21.73 11.57
C ILE A 641 5.91 -22.52 10.39
N ALA A 642 7.08 -23.14 10.57
CA ALA A 642 7.72 -23.90 9.49
C ALA A 642 6.88 -25.08 9.01
N GLU A 643 6.33 -25.89 9.93
CA GLU A 643 5.48 -27.02 9.55
C GLU A 643 4.18 -26.55 8.87
N GLY A 644 3.58 -25.45 9.34
CA GLY A 644 2.40 -24.85 8.70
C GLY A 644 2.68 -24.31 7.30
N TYR A 645 3.83 -23.64 7.12
CA TYR A 645 4.28 -23.14 5.83
C TYR A 645 4.55 -24.27 4.84
N ILE A 646 5.26 -25.34 5.24
CA ILE A 646 5.51 -26.49 4.34
C ILE A 646 4.21 -27.13 3.87
N ALA A 647 3.26 -27.37 4.78
CA ALA A 647 1.97 -27.94 4.40
C ALA A 647 1.24 -27.05 3.37
N GLU A 648 1.26 -25.74 3.59
CA GLU A 648 0.69 -24.77 2.65
C GLU A 648 1.43 -24.71 1.30
N GLU A 649 2.76 -24.73 1.32
CA GLU A 649 3.60 -24.68 0.13
C GLU A 649 3.34 -25.91 -0.75
N CYS A 650 3.22 -27.09 -0.15
CA CYS A 650 2.85 -28.32 -0.86
C CYS A 650 1.44 -28.25 -1.46
N LEU A 651 0.45 -27.78 -0.70
CA LEU A 651 -0.92 -27.60 -1.22
C LEU A 651 -0.96 -26.58 -2.37
N THR A 652 -0.17 -25.52 -2.25
CA THR A 652 -0.02 -24.50 -3.30
C THR A 652 0.71 -25.05 -4.51
N PHE A 653 1.65 -25.99 -4.36
CA PHE A 653 2.26 -26.66 -5.49
C PHE A 653 1.30 -27.61 -6.20
N CYS A 654 0.61 -28.49 -5.45
CA CYS A 654 -0.34 -29.45 -6.01
C CYS A 654 -1.49 -28.76 -6.74
N SER A 655 -1.94 -27.61 -6.24
CA SER A 655 -3.05 -26.87 -6.86
C SER A 655 -2.74 -26.29 -8.24
N ARG A 656 -1.48 -26.31 -8.70
CA ARG A 656 -1.09 -25.98 -10.08
C ARG A 656 -1.48 -27.04 -11.11
N TYR A 657 -1.79 -28.26 -10.66
CA TYR A 657 -2.11 -29.41 -11.51
C TYR A 657 -3.58 -29.84 -11.39
N LEU A 658 -4.40 -29.08 -10.66
CA LEU A 658 -5.81 -29.37 -10.46
C LEU A 658 -6.65 -28.45 -11.33
N ASP A 659 -7.30 -29.03 -12.35
CA ASP A 659 -8.28 -28.38 -13.20
C ASP A 659 -9.70 -28.85 -12.83
N GLY A 660 -10.70 -27.98 -13.02
CA GLY A 660 -12.11 -28.28 -12.72
C GLY A 660 -12.55 -28.13 -11.25
N VAL A 661 -11.63 -27.78 -10.34
CA VAL A 661 -11.94 -27.47 -8.93
C VAL A 661 -11.44 -26.09 -8.54
N GLU A 662 -12.09 -25.45 -7.55
CA GLU A 662 -11.61 -24.17 -7.01
C GLU A 662 -10.29 -24.37 -6.25
N THR A 663 -9.25 -23.68 -6.72
CA THR A 663 -7.89 -23.66 -6.19
C THR A 663 -7.49 -22.24 -5.82
N ARG A 664 -6.35 -22.10 -5.14
CA ARG A 664 -5.77 -20.78 -4.83
C ARG A 664 -5.44 -19.94 -6.06
N PHE A 665 -5.25 -20.56 -7.23
CA PHE A 665 -4.87 -19.87 -8.46
C PHE A 665 -6.05 -19.56 -9.38
N ASN A 666 -7.13 -20.35 -9.33
CA ASN A 666 -8.32 -20.16 -10.17
C ASN A 666 -9.54 -19.64 -9.39
N ARG A 667 -9.45 -19.51 -8.05
CA ARG A 667 -10.49 -18.91 -7.21
C ARG A 667 -10.83 -17.51 -7.72
N PRO A 668 -12.12 -17.22 -8.00
CA PRO A 668 -12.55 -15.89 -8.43
C PRO A 668 -12.14 -14.83 -7.40
N VAL A 669 -11.71 -13.67 -7.89
CA VAL A 669 -11.46 -12.50 -7.02
C VAL A 669 -12.76 -12.04 -6.34
N ARG A 670 -12.66 -11.19 -5.31
CA ARG A 670 -13.81 -10.81 -4.46
C ARG A 670 -14.97 -10.22 -5.26
N ASN A 671 -14.66 -9.39 -6.25
CA ASN A 671 -15.59 -8.83 -7.21
C ASN A 671 -15.09 -9.23 -8.60
N PRO A 672 -15.40 -10.45 -9.07
CA PRO A 672 -14.89 -10.95 -10.35
C PRO A 672 -15.57 -10.22 -11.48
N ASP A 673 -14.80 -9.92 -12.52
CA ASP A 673 -15.36 -9.54 -13.81
C ASP A 673 -15.79 -10.85 -14.53
N PRO A 674 -17.09 -11.08 -14.78
CA PRO A 674 -17.59 -12.40 -15.15
C PRO A 674 -17.39 -12.76 -16.64
N LEU A 675 -16.50 -12.09 -17.36
CA LEU A 675 -16.42 -12.17 -18.81
C LEU A 675 -15.69 -13.46 -19.27
N THR A 676 -16.43 -14.55 -19.39
CA THR A 676 -16.14 -15.53 -20.44
C THR A 676 -16.75 -15.03 -21.76
N ASN A 677 -16.08 -15.25 -22.89
CA ASN A 677 -16.55 -14.82 -24.22
C ASN A 677 -17.98 -15.33 -24.54
N GLU A 678 -18.39 -16.46 -23.95
CA GLU A 678 -19.73 -17.03 -24.13
C GLU A 678 -20.82 -16.22 -23.42
N VAL A 679 -20.57 -15.77 -22.19
CA VAL A 679 -21.54 -14.95 -21.43
C VAL A 679 -21.67 -13.57 -22.06
N GLN A 680 -20.58 -12.99 -22.57
CA GLN A 680 -20.63 -11.69 -23.27
C GLN A 680 -21.53 -11.74 -24.52
N ARG A 681 -21.52 -12.83 -25.28
CA ARG A 681 -22.35 -12.96 -26.49
C ARG A 681 -23.86 -12.94 -26.20
N LEU A 682 -24.27 -13.29 -24.98
CA LEU A 682 -25.68 -13.29 -24.56
C LEU A 682 -26.17 -11.90 -24.12
N TYR A 683 -25.26 -10.96 -23.87
CA TYR A 683 -25.59 -9.63 -23.37
C TYR A 683 -25.19 -8.55 -24.37
N LEU A 684 -26.07 -7.61 -24.64
CA LEU A 684 -25.75 -6.46 -25.46
C LEU A 684 -24.88 -5.47 -24.65
N PHE A 685 -23.97 -4.76 -25.35
CA PHE A 685 -23.14 -3.68 -24.80
C PHE A 685 -22.26 -4.09 -23.61
N SER A 686 -21.85 -5.36 -23.54
CA SER A 686 -21.02 -5.89 -22.45
C SER A 686 -21.60 -5.66 -21.06
N SER A 687 -22.94 -5.55 -20.93
CA SER A 687 -23.65 -5.27 -19.67
C SER A 687 -23.71 -6.47 -18.70
N ALA A 688 -23.04 -7.58 -19.04
CA ALA A 688 -23.03 -8.81 -18.26
C ALA A 688 -22.32 -8.61 -16.90
N GLY A 689 -22.91 -9.17 -15.85
CA GLY A 689 -22.38 -9.08 -14.50
C GLY A 689 -22.94 -10.17 -13.59
N ARG A 690 -22.60 -10.10 -12.31
CA ARG A 690 -23.07 -11.04 -11.29
C ARG A 690 -24.04 -10.37 -10.33
N ALA A 691 -25.29 -10.84 -10.31
CA ALA A 691 -26.29 -10.40 -9.35
C ALA A 691 -25.93 -10.78 -7.90
N ILE A 692 -26.30 -9.92 -6.95
CA ILE A 692 -26.16 -10.12 -5.51
C ILE A 692 -27.53 -10.11 -4.85
N GLY A 693 -27.78 -11.11 -4.01
CA GLY A 693 -29.03 -11.25 -3.26
C GLY A 693 -30.09 -12.04 -4.04
N LYS A 694 -31.33 -11.96 -3.55
CA LYS A 694 -32.48 -12.60 -4.19
C LYS A 694 -32.77 -11.91 -5.52
N VAL A 695 -32.99 -12.72 -6.56
CA VAL A 695 -33.50 -12.25 -7.86
C VAL A 695 -35.02 -12.25 -7.79
N GLU A 696 -35.63 -11.15 -8.21
CA GLU A 696 -37.09 -10.98 -8.24
C GLU A 696 -37.56 -10.82 -9.68
N ASP A 697 -38.58 -11.57 -10.08
CA ASP A 697 -39.25 -11.33 -11.36
C ASP A 697 -40.30 -10.23 -11.15
N ILE A 698 -40.21 -9.17 -11.95
CA ILE A 698 -41.10 -8.01 -11.87
C ILE A 698 -41.77 -7.77 -13.22
N VAL A 699 -43.00 -7.27 -13.20
CA VAL A 699 -43.66 -6.76 -14.42
C VAL A 699 -43.42 -5.26 -14.47
N LEU A 700 -42.77 -4.79 -15.54
CA LEU A 700 -42.53 -3.37 -15.77
C LEU A 700 -43.84 -2.65 -16.13
N ASP A 701 -44.09 -1.51 -15.48
CA ASP A 701 -45.12 -0.58 -15.92
C ASP A 701 -44.76 0.03 -17.28
N ASP A 702 -45.75 0.50 -18.03
CA ASP A 702 -45.56 0.99 -19.41
C ASP A 702 -44.51 2.10 -19.48
N LYS A 703 -44.48 3.01 -18.51
CA LYS A 703 -43.48 4.08 -18.46
C LYS A 703 -42.08 3.54 -18.24
N SER A 704 -41.88 2.69 -17.22
CA SER A 704 -40.57 2.10 -16.96
C SER A 704 -40.09 1.25 -18.13
N TRP A 705 -40.99 0.54 -18.81
CA TRP A 705 -40.71 -0.24 -20.00
C TRP A 705 -40.23 0.65 -21.15
N VAL A 706 -40.95 1.74 -21.46
CA VAL A 706 -40.57 2.69 -22.52
C VAL A 706 -39.25 3.38 -22.20
N GLN A 707 -39.07 3.89 -20.97
CA GLN A 707 -37.82 4.54 -20.55
C GLN A 707 -36.61 3.61 -20.69
N ALA A 708 -36.72 2.37 -20.20
CA ALA A 708 -35.64 1.40 -20.23
C ALA A 708 -35.34 0.96 -21.67
N HIS A 709 -36.37 0.66 -22.46
CA HIS A 709 -36.21 0.26 -23.86
C HIS A 709 -35.64 1.38 -24.73
N ARG A 710 -36.10 2.63 -24.54
CA ARG A 710 -35.57 3.80 -25.24
C ARG A 710 -34.07 3.95 -25.05
N TYR A 711 -33.57 3.73 -23.83
CA TYR A 711 -32.14 3.81 -23.56
C TYR A 711 -31.36 2.77 -24.39
N VAL A 712 -31.91 1.55 -24.54
CA VAL A 712 -31.35 0.51 -25.41
C VAL A 712 -31.32 0.95 -26.87
N LEU A 713 -32.42 1.51 -27.38
CA LEU A 713 -32.51 1.98 -28.76
C LEU A 713 -31.53 3.14 -29.04
N ARG A 714 -31.35 4.06 -28.09
CA ARG A 714 -30.50 5.25 -28.23
C ARG A 714 -29.03 4.89 -28.49
N HIS A 715 -28.56 3.81 -27.90
CA HIS A 715 -27.15 3.38 -27.92
C HIS A 715 -26.89 2.23 -28.89
N CYS A 716 -27.86 1.88 -29.74
CA CYS A 716 -27.67 0.86 -30.76
C CYS A 716 -27.35 1.50 -32.11
N ASP A 717 -26.10 1.35 -32.58
CA ASP A 717 -25.62 1.94 -33.84
C ASP A 717 -26.45 1.50 -35.05
N GLU A 718 -26.91 0.24 -35.07
CA GLU A 718 -27.79 -0.31 -36.12
C GLU A 718 -29.11 0.46 -36.28
N ILE A 719 -29.53 1.22 -35.26
CA ILE A 719 -30.79 1.98 -35.22
C ILE A 719 -30.57 3.46 -35.59
N GLN A 720 -29.32 3.94 -35.69
CA GLN A 720 -29.02 5.34 -35.98
C GLN A 720 -29.66 5.83 -37.29
N GLY A 721 -29.66 5.00 -38.34
CA GLY A 721 -30.31 5.30 -39.61
C GLY A 721 -31.83 5.48 -39.49
N PHE A 722 -32.49 4.60 -38.73
CA PHE A 722 -33.93 4.71 -38.44
C PHE A 722 -34.25 5.97 -37.64
N ARG A 723 -33.40 6.31 -36.67
CA ARG A 723 -33.55 7.54 -35.87
C ARG A 723 -33.46 8.80 -36.76
N GLN A 724 -32.52 8.84 -37.69
CA GLN A 724 -32.41 9.95 -38.63
C GLN A 724 -33.64 10.04 -39.55
N GLN A 725 -34.13 8.90 -40.07
CA GLN A 725 -35.34 8.86 -40.88
C GLN A 725 -36.57 9.38 -40.14
N PHE A 726 -36.71 9.03 -38.85
CA PHE A 726 -37.78 9.53 -38.00
C PHE A 726 -37.69 11.05 -37.81
N ILE A 727 -36.50 11.56 -37.48
CA ILE A 727 -36.26 13.00 -37.31
C ILE A 727 -36.60 13.75 -38.60
N ASP A 728 -36.14 13.25 -39.76
CA ASP A 728 -36.39 13.88 -41.05
C ASP A 728 -37.89 13.85 -41.42
N MET A 729 -38.60 12.76 -41.09
CA MET A 729 -40.04 12.67 -41.28
C MET A 729 -40.79 13.70 -40.45
N GLU A 730 -40.42 13.86 -39.18
CA GLU A 730 -41.09 14.79 -38.27
C GLU A 730 -40.79 16.25 -38.62
N LYS A 731 -39.58 16.54 -39.10
CA LYS A 731 -39.24 17.82 -39.73
C LYS A 731 -40.12 18.10 -40.96
N ARG A 732 -40.38 17.10 -41.82
CA ARG A 732 -41.22 17.26 -43.03
C ARG A 732 -42.72 17.43 -42.73
N LYS A 733 -43.24 16.81 -41.66
CA LYS A 733 -44.67 16.91 -41.28
C LYS A 733 -45.05 18.32 -40.81
N ARG A 734 -44.13 19.09 -40.23
CA ARG A 734 -44.39 20.44 -39.72
C ARG A 734 -44.30 21.48 -40.83
N ARG A 735 -45.38 21.61 -41.61
CA ARG A 735 -45.55 22.64 -42.67
C ARG A 735 -45.81 24.03 -42.04
N ARG A 736 -44.76 24.77 -41.69
CA ARG A 736 -44.62 26.26 -41.62
C ARG A 736 -43.59 26.67 -40.54
N HIS A 737 -42.48 27.27 -40.97
CA HIS A 737 -41.52 28.14 -40.26
C HIS A 737 -41.43 28.13 -38.72
N THR A 738 -41.19 26.98 -38.10
CA THR A 738 -40.49 26.91 -36.81
C THR A 738 -39.35 25.90 -36.91
N HIS A 739 -38.11 26.39 -36.83
CA HIS A 739 -36.97 25.50 -36.63
C HIS A 739 -37.15 24.84 -35.26
N LEU A 740 -37.32 23.52 -35.25
CA LEU A 740 -37.29 22.76 -34.00
C LEU A 740 -35.92 22.93 -33.37
N THR A 741 -35.90 23.35 -32.12
CA THR A 741 -34.68 23.36 -31.31
C THR A 741 -34.19 21.91 -31.12
N ALA A 742 -32.90 21.75 -30.83
CA ALA A 742 -32.32 20.44 -30.56
C ALA A 742 -33.08 19.71 -29.42
N GLN A 743 -33.50 20.45 -28.39
CA GLN A 743 -34.27 19.92 -27.27
C GLN A 743 -35.66 19.41 -27.67
N GLU A 744 -36.36 20.13 -28.55
CA GLU A 744 -37.68 19.69 -29.03
C GLU A 744 -37.57 18.43 -29.90
N ILE A 745 -36.50 18.31 -30.70
CA ILE A 745 -36.21 17.09 -31.47
C ILE A 745 -35.94 15.93 -30.50
N GLU A 746 -35.12 16.16 -29.47
CA GLU A 746 -34.79 15.13 -28.49
C GLU A 746 -36.01 14.66 -27.70
N ASN A 747 -36.86 15.58 -27.25
CA ASN A 747 -38.11 15.25 -26.57
C ASN A 747 -39.04 14.42 -27.47
N LEU A 748 -39.16 14.78 -28.75
CA LEU A 748 -40.01 14.09 -29.70
C LEU A 748 -39.48 12.68 -30.04
N VAL A 749 -38.16 12.52 -30.17
CA VAL A 749 -37.51 11.21 -30.25
C VAL A 749 -37.80 10.40 -28.98
N ASN A 750 -37.65 11.00 -27.81
CA ASN A 750 -37.81 10.32 -26.54
C ASN A 750 -39.24 9.84 -26.28
N GLU A 751 -40.22 10.55 -26.82
CA GLU A 751 -41.64 10.22 -26.66
C GLU A 751 -42.12 9.22 -27.72
N LYS A 752 -41.79 9.42 -29.00
CA LYS A 752 -42.51 8.77 -30.12
C LYS A 752 -41.68 7.83 -30.98
N PHE A 753 -40.36 7.82 -30.82
CA PHE A 753 -39.49 7.02 -31.70
C PHE A 753 -39.75 5.53 -31.56
N HIS A 754 -39.93 5.01 -30.35
CA HIS A 754 -40.11 3.58 -30.11
C HIS A 754 -41.37 3.02 -30.80
N GLU A 755 -42.52 3.69 -30.69
CA GLU A 755 -43.75 3.27 -31.40
C GLU A 755 -43.61 3.38 -32.92
N TRP A 756 -42.91 4.42 -33.39
CA TRP A 756 -42.66 4.60 -34.81
C TRP A 756 -41.75 3.49 -35.35
N PHE A 757 -40.70 3.16 -34.60
CA PHE A 757 -39.69 2.17 -34.97
C PHE A 757 -40.30 0.77 -35.06
N ASP A 758 -41.10 0.37 -34.07
CA ASP A 758 -41.88 -0.88 -34.12
C ASP A 758 -42.74 -0.95 -35.40
N LYS A 759 -43.50 0.11 -35.70
CA LYS A 759 -44.33 0.19 -36.91
C LYS A 759 -43.54 0.14 -38.22
N GLN A 760 -42.30 0.63 -38.25
CA GLN A 760 -41.45 0.53 -39.45
C GLN A 760 -40.88 -0.88 -39.61
N VAL A 761 -40.41 -1.46 -38.52
CA VAL A 761 -39.90 -2.84 -38.49
C VAL A 761 -40.97 -3.82 -38.95
N MET A 762 -42.21 -3.68 -38.48
CA MET A 762 -43.35 -4.51 -38.90
C MET A 762 -43.76 -4.35 -40.38
N LYS A 763 -43.29 -3.30 -41.06
CA LYS A 763 -43.58 -3.03 -42.47
C LYS A 763 -42.41 -3.37 -43.39
N ALA A 764 -41.22 -3.58 -42.84
CA ALA A 764 -40.05 -3.97 -43.60
C ALA A 764 -40.17 -5.43 -44.03
N ASP A 765 -39.60 -5.76 -45.18
CA ASP A 765 -39.48 -7.15 -45.63
C ASP A 765 -38.47 -7.89 -44.73
N ASP A 766 -38.75 -9.14 -44.35
CA ASP A 766 -37.91 -9.93 -43.42
C ASP A 766 -36.48 -10.11 -43.96
N SER A 767 -36.28 -9.97 -45.27
CA SER A 767 -34.98 -10.02 -45.94
C SER A 767 -34.15 -8.72 -45.82
N ALA A 768 -34.76 -7.61 -45.40
CA ALA A 768 -34.17 -6.27 -45.44
C ALA A 768 -33.67 -5.77 -44.06
N ILE A 769 -33.98 -6.44 -42.96
CA ILE A 769 -33.61 -6.05 -41.59
C ILE A 769 -32.99 -7.21 -40.82
N SER A 770 -32.03 -6.93 -39.93
CA SER A 770 -31.40 -7.97 -39.10
C SER A 770 -32.36 -8.50 -38.04
N GLU A 771 -32.20 -9.76 -37.62
CA GLU A 771 -32.98 -10.36 -36.52
C GLU A 771 -32.88 -9.52 -35.23
N LYS A 772 -31.72 -8.92 -34.99
CA LYS A 772 -31.48 -8.00 -33.88
C LYS A 772 -32.32 -6.73 -34.00
N VAL A 773 -32.37 -6.09 -35.18
CA VAL A 773 -33.22 -4.91 -35.44
C VAL A 773 -34.69 -5.25 -35.29
N ALA A 774 -35.13 -6.41 -35.81
CA ALA A 774 -36.50 -6.90 -35.64
C ALA A 774 -36.87 -7.08 -34.16
N THR A 775 -35.96 -7.69 -33.38
CA THR A 775 -36.14 -7.90 -31.95
C THR A 775 -36.16 -6.58 -31.16
N LEU A 776 -35.31 -5.62 -31.53
CA LEU A 776 -35.30 -4.29 -30.93
C LEU A 776 -36.58 -3.52 -31.27
N GLY A 777 -37.16 -3.68 -32.45
CA GLY A 777 -38.45 -3.06 -32.82
C GLY A 777 -39.60 -3.51 -31.92
N ARG A 778 -39.67 -4.82 -31.64
CA ARG A 778 -40.69 -5.41 -30.75
C ARG A 778 -40.55 -4.98 -29.28
N GLY A 779 -39.34 -4.60 -28.86
CA GLY A 779 -39.01 -4.26 -27.48
C GLY A 779 -38.83 -5.47 -26.55
N PRO A 780 -38.43 -5.24 -25.28
CA PRO A 780 -38.14 -6.33 -24.34
C PRO A 780 -39.41 -6.96 -23.78
N ASN A 781 -39.28 -8.15 -23.19
CA ASN A 781 -40.34 -8.74 -22.38
C ASN A 781 -40.73 -7.79 -21.23
N LYS A 782 -42.05 -7.64 -20.98
CA LYS A 782 -42.57 -6.88 -19.83
C LYS A 782 -42.15 -7.47 -18.50
N VAL A 783 -41.88 -8.77 -18.44
CA VAL A 783 -41.28 -9.42 -17.27
C VAL A 783 -39.77 -9.22 -17.31
N ALA A 784 -39.26 -8.46 -16.34
CA ALA A 784 -37.83 -8.20 -16.15
C ALA A 784 -37.37 -8.82 -14.82
N LYS A 785 -36.06 -9.05 -14.70
CA LYS A 785 -35.47 -9.44 -13.40
C LYS A 785 -34.97 -8.21 -12.68
N ARG A 786 -35.25 -8.11 -11.39
CA ARG A 786 -34.76 -7.05 -10.50
C ARG A 786 -33.68 -7.59 -9.56
N PHE A 787 -32.65 -6.77 -9.32
CA PHE A 787 -31.57 -7.08 -8.39
C PHE A 787 -31.40 -5.97 -7.34
N SER A 788 -30.98 -6.36 -6.13
CA SER A 788 -30.63 -5.40 -5.06
C SER A 788 -29.15 -5.03 -5.06
N GLY A 789 -28.32 -5.78 -5.79
CA GLY A 789 -26.91 -5.50 -5.97
C GLY A 789 -26.35 -6.24 -7.17
N PHE A 790 -25.23 -5.76 -7.70
CA PHE A 790 -24.66 -6.25 -8.95
C PHE A 790 -23.13 -6.05 -8.97
N ILE A 791 -22.39 -6.99 -9.53
CA ILE A 791 -20.93 -6.91 -9.70
C ILE A 791 -20.62 -6.87 -11.19
N ILE A 792 -19.89 -5.86 -11.61
CA ILE A 792 -19.42 -5.67 -12.99
C ILE A 792 -18.15 -4.82 -12.97
N ASN A 793 -17.22 -5.03 -13.91
CA ASN A 793 -15.97 -4.27 -14.05
C ASN A 793 -15.14 -4.19 -12.74
N GLY A 794 -15.17 -5.23 -11.91
CA GLY A 794 -14.48 -5.27 -10.61
C GLY A 794 -15.15 -4.47 -9.49
N PHE A 795 -16.23 -3.74 -9.77
CA PHE A 795 -16.98 -2.97 -8.79
C PHE A 795 -18.18 -3.75 -8.24
N ARG A 796 -18.58 -3.42 -7.02
CA ARG A 796 -19.78 -3.97 -6.36
C ARG A 796 -20.77 -2.85 -6.20
N TYR A 797 -21.88 -2.89 -6.91
CA TYR A 797 -22.96 -1.92 -6.80
C TYR A 797 -24.08 -2.45 -5.89
N HIS A 798 -24.66 -1.55 -5.10
CA HIS A 798 -25.88 -1.81 -4.33
C HIS A 798 -26.90 -0.70 -4.59
N THR A 799 -28.19 -1.04 -4.57
CA THR A 799 -29.23 -0.02 -4.53
C THR A 799 -29.17 0.76 -3.21
N ILE A 800 -29.59 2.03 -3.22
CA ILE A 800 -29.68 2.86 -2.00
C ILE A 800 -30.46 2.12 -0.90
N SER A 801 -31.57 1.47 -1.25
CA SER A 801 -32.40 0.70 -0.31
C SER A 801 -31.65 -0.45 0.37
N ARG A 802 -30.75 -1.12 -0.34
CA ARG A 802 -29.88 -2.17 0.23
C ARG A 802 -28.79 -1.57 1.10
N GLU A 803 -28.30 -0.40 0.74
CA GLU A 803 -27.20 0.30 1.40
C GLU A 803 -27.59 0.90 2.77
N GLU A 804 -28.84 1.31 2.97
CA GLU A 804 -29.32 1.97 4.21
C GLU A 804 -28.90 1.23 5.50
N ASN A 805 -29.00 -0.10 5.49
CA ASN A 805 -28.68 -0.97 6.62
C ASN A 805 -27.20 -1.42 6.66
N MET A 806 -26.36 -0.91 5.75
CA MET A 806 -24.98 -1.31 5.59
C MET A 806 -24.01 -0.25 6.12
N LEU A 807 -22.83 -0.73 6.53
CA LEU A 807 -21.70 0.11 6.94
C LEU A 807 -20.86 0.59 5.75
N THR A 808 -21.17 0.13 4.54
CA THR A 808 -20.46 0.44 3.30
C THR A 808 -21.36 1.21 2.34
N GLN A 809 -20.77 2.08 1.52
CA GLN A 809 -21.47 2.86 0.49
C GLN A 809 -21.10 2.34 -0.90
N ASN A 810 -22.07 1.80 -1.65
CA ASN A 810 -21.86 1.15 -2.95
C ASN A 810 -22.89 1.60 -4.01
N SER A 811 -23.70 2.61 -3.72
CA SER A 811 -24.74 3.13 -4.60
C SER A 811 -24.29 4.28 -5.51
N GLY A 812 -23.15 4.91 -5.24
CA GLY A 812 -22.68 6.03 -6.04
C GLY A 812 -22.16 5.59 -7.41
N VAL A 813 -22.58 6.32 -8.44
CA VAL A 813 -22.20 6.09 -9.84
C VAL A 813 -21.76 7.37 -10.52
N VAL A 814 -20.87 7.24 -11.50
CA VAL A 814 -20.55 8.30 -12.45
C VAL A 814 -20.62 7.73 -13.86
N ASN A 815 -21.21 8.50 -14.77
CA ASN A 815 -21.19 8.24 -16.21
C ASN A 815 -20.47 9.42 -16.89
N THR A 816 -19.40 9.15 -17.61
CA THR A 816 -18.65 10.17 -18.35
C THR A 816 -19.15 10.19 -19.79
N SER A 817 -19.70 11.31 -20.23
CA SER A 817 -20.17 11.47 -21.60
C SER A 817 -19.00 11.44 -22.59
N GLU A 818 -19.11 10.57 -23.59
CA GLU A 818 -18.10 10.42 -24.66
C GLU A 818 -18.03 11.63 -25.60
N ILE A 819 -19.09 12.45 -25.64
CA ILE A 819 -19.23 13.56 -26.59
C ILE A 819 -18.54 14.83 -26.08
N ASP A 820 -18.77 15.18 -24.82
CA ASP A 820 -18.34 16.44 -24.20
C ASP A 820 -17.43 16.25 -22.98
N GLY A 821 -17.18 15.00 -22.55
CA GLY A 821 -16.36 14.67 -21.38
C GLY A 821 -17.01 15.01 -20.04
N VAL A 822 -18.29 15.40 -20.02
CA VAL A 822 -18.98 15.80 -18.79
C VAL A 822 -19.24 14.57 -17.92
N ASN A 823 -18.94 14.69 -16.63
CA ASN A 823 -19.19 13.65 -15.63
C ASN A 823 -20.59 13.83 -15.03
N TYR A 824 -21.50 12.90 -15.29
CA TYR A 824 -22.81 12.82 -14.67
C TYR A 824 -22.74 11.96 -13.41
N TYR A 825 -23.06 12.54 -12.25
CA TYR A 825 -23.02 11.84 -10.95
C TYR A 825 -24.41 11.45 -10.49
N GLY A 826 -24.55 10.25 -9.92
CA GLY A 826 -25.85 9.80 -9.44
C GLY A 826 -25.81 8.70 -8.37
N ARG A 827 -26.99 8.36 -7.86
CA ARG A 827 -27.18 7.23 -6.92
C ARG A 827 -28.07 6.16 -7.50
N LEU A 828 -27.65 4.91 -7.36
CA LEU A 828 -28.31 3.73 -7.89
C LEU A 828 -29.59 3.40 -7.11
N ARG A 829 -30.75 3.61 -7.72
CA ARG A 829 -32.06 3.30 -7.14
C ARG A 829 -32.51 1.87 -7.39
N ASP A 830 -32.40 1.39 -8.62
CA ASP A 830 -32.91 0.08 -9.04
C ASP A 830 -31.98 -0.55 -10.08
N ILE A 831 -32.01 -1.88 -10.17
CA ILE A 831 -31.22 -2.65 -11.14
C ILE A 831 -32.14 -3.65 -11.82
N ILE A 832 -32.23 -3.58 -13.14
CA ILE A 832 -33.10 -4.47 -13.93
C ILE A 832 -32.32 -5.16 -15.06
N GLU A 833 -32.62 -6.44 -15.29
CA GLU A 833 -32.22 -7.18 -16.49
C GLU A 833 -33.44 -7.32 -17.41
N LEU A 834 -33.34 -6.70 -18.58
CA LEU A 834 -34.27 -6.85 -19.68
C LEU A 834 -33.93 -8.09 -20.50
N ASN A 835 -34.96 -8.85 -20.90
CA ASN A 835 -34.82 -10.01 -21.76
C ASN A 835 -35.57 -9.76 -23.08
N TYR A 836 -34.84 -9.80 -24.19
CA TYR A 836 -35.40 -9.66 -25.54
C TYR A 836 -35.73 -11.04 -26.12
N TYR A 837 -36.70 -11.71 -25.48
CA TYR A 837 -37.24 -13.02 -25.89
C TYR A 837 -36.20 -14.14 -26.10
N GLY A 838 -35.07 -14.07 -25.38
CA GLY A 838 -33.98 -15.05 -25.49
C GLY A 838 -32.89 -14.69 -26.49
N SER A 839 -33.10 -13.70 -27.38
CA SER A 839 -32.09 -13.29 -28.36
C SER A 839 -30.88 -12.65 -27.68
N PHE A 840 -31.12 -11.74 -26.74
CA PHE A 840 -30.08 -11.14 -25.89
C PHE A 840 -30.68 -10.51 -24.64
N LYS A 841 -29.82 -10.15 -23.70
CA LYS A 841 -30.17 -9.48 -22.45
C LYS A 841 -29.44 -8.16 -22.28
N VAL A 842 -29.98 -7.29 -21.45
CA VAL A 842 -29.38 -6.01 -21.09
C VAL A 842 -29.58 -5.76 -19.62
N VAL A 843 -28.52 -5.39 -18.90
CA VAL A 843 -28.64 -4.92 -17.52
C VAL A 843 -28.58 -3.40 -17.48
N LEU A 844 -29.61 -2.79 -16.89
CA LEU A 844 -29.74 -1.35 -16.73
C LEU A 844 -29.75 -0.97 -15.25
N PHE A 845 -29.07 0.13 -14.96
CA PHE A 845 -29.07 0.80 -13.67
C PHE A 845 -30.02 1.98 -13.76
N LYS A 846 -30.97 2.08 -12.82
CA LYS A 846 -31.83 3.24 -12.66
C LYS A 846 -31.23 4.16 -11.62
N CYS A 847 -30.92 5.40 -11.97
CA CYS A 847 -30.15 6.30 -11.12
C CYS A 847 -30.84 7.65 -10.91
N ASP A 848 -30.56 8.25 -9.76
CA ASP A 848 -30.84 9.66 -9.47
C ASP A 848 -29.67 10.51 -9.95
N TRP A 849 -29.80 11.11 -11.13
CA TRP A 849 -28.76 11.95 -11.70
C TRP A 849 -28.87 13.39 -11.20
N VAL A 850 -27.76 13.92 -10.67
CA VAL A 850 -27.64 15.31 -10.22
C VAL A 850 -27.56 16.24 -11.43
N ASP A 851 -28.18 17.42 -11.31
CA ASP A 851 -28.07 18.48 -12.30
C ASP A 851 -26.63 19.00 -12.37
N VAL A 852 -25.93 18.66 -13.46
CA VAL A 852 -24.55 19.10 -13.71
C VAL A 852 -24.46 20.36 -14.58
N HIS A 853 -25.59 20.86 -15.06
CA HIS A 853 -25.63 22.03 -15.95
C HIS A 853 -25.75 23.36 -15.17
N HIS A 854 -26.22 23.29 -13.93
CA HIS A 854 -26.37 24.46 -13.06
C HIS A 854 -25.48 24.37 -11.82
N SER A 855 -24.92 25.50 -11.41
CA SER A 855 -24.11 25.64 -10.18
C SER A 855 -24.85 25.28 -8.88
N SER A 856 -26.19 25.20 -8.94
CA SER A 856 -27.02 24.74 -7.82
C SER A 856 -26.95 23.22 -7.58
N GLY A 857 -26.57 22.45 -8.61
CA GLY A 857 -26.47 20.99 -8.57
C GLY A 857 -25.03 20.48 -8.48
N ILE A 858 -24.06 21.19 -9.07
CA ILE A 858 -22.63 20.84 -9.01
C ILE A 858 -21.77 22.07 -8.73
N LYS A 859 -20.71 21.90 -7.93
CA LYS A 859 -19.68 22.92 -7.74
C LYS A 859 -18.30 22.27 -7.61
N GLN A 860 -17.28 23.00 -8.02
CA GLN A 860 -15.88 22.66 -7.76
C GLN A 860 -15.27 23.78 -6.91
N ASP A 861 -14.53 23.40 -5.87
CA ASP A 861 -13.85 24.37 -5.00
C ASP A 861 -12.42 24.68 -5.48
N GLU A 862 -11.78 25.63 -4.79
CA GLU A 862 -10.41 26.09 -5.07
C GLU A 862 -9.34 24.99 -4.90
N PHE A 863 -9.65 23.93 -4.15
CA PHE A 863 -8.75 22.78 -3.96
C PHE A 863 -8.99 21.67 -5.00
N GLY A 864 -9.93 21.89 -5.93
CA GLY A 864 -10.23 20.98 -7.04
C GLY A 864 -11.25 19.89 -6.70
N PHE A 865 -11.88 19.88 -5.52
CA PHE A 865 -12.87 18.86 -5.18
C PHE A 865 -14.24 19.16 -5.79
N THR A 866 -14.80 18.16 -6.46
CA THR A 866 -16.17 18.22 -6.97
C THR A 866 -17.17 17.87 -5.85
N SER A 867 -18.18 18.72 -5.68
CA SER A 867 -19.32 18.48 -4.80
C SER A 867 -20.63 18.50 -5.59
N VAL A 868 -21.56 17.61 -5.22
CA VAL A 868 -22.84 17.42 -5.89
C VAL A 868 -24.00 17.56 -4.91
N ASN A 869 -25.15 18.01 -5.40
CA ASN A 869 -26.33 18.27 -4.60
C ASN A 869 -27.52 17.39 -5.03
N PHE A 870 -27.81 16.36 -4.24
CA PHE A 870 -28.90 15.41 -4.54
C PHE A 870 -30.31 15.99 -4.37
N SER A 871 -30.46 17.22 -3.86
CA SER A 871 -31.74 17.93 -3.88
C SER A 871 -32.05 18.57 -5.25
N ARG A 872 -31.07 18.61 -6.16
CA ARG A 872 -31.17 19.17 -7.52
C ARG A 872 -30.86 18.06 -8.54
N LEU A 873 -31.89 17.32 -8.92
CA LEU A 873 -31.80 16.25 -9.92
C LEU A 873 -32.10 16.80 -11.32
N ILE A 874 -31.46 16.24 -12.36
CA ILE A 874 -31.81 16.52 -13.77
C ILE A 874 -33.28 16.23 -14.00
N HIS A 875 -33.77 15.14 -13.42
CA HIS A 875 -35.18 14.75 -13.45
C HIS A 875 -35.50 13.74 -12.33
N THR A 876 -36.78 13.58 -12.00
CA THR A 876 -37.24 12.63 -10.96
C THR A 876 -37.40 11.19 -11.47
N GLY A 877 -37.32 10.97 -12.79
CA GLY A 877 -37.68 9.69 -13.43
C GLY A 877 -39.19 9.41 -13.48
N GLU A 878 -40.03 10.35 -13.00
CA GLU A 878 -41.48 10.12 -12.90
C GLU A 878 -42.26 10.37 -14.20
N LYS A 879 -41.76 11.21 -15.11
CA LYS A 879 -42.36 11.48 -16.42
C LYS A 879 -41.73 10.62 -17.53
N LEU A 880 -42.48 10.39 -18.61
CA LEU A 880 -42.06 9.49 -19.70
C LEU A 880 -40.78 9.97 -20.41
N GLU A 881 -40.62 11.28 -20.56
CA GLU A 881 -39.48 11.92 -21.21
C GLU A 881 -38.18 11.86 -20.39
N HIS A 882 -38.25 11.59 -19.08
CA HIS A 882 -37.08 11.49 -18.21
C HIS A 882 -36.22 10.27 -18.57
N ASP A 883 -34.90 10.37 -18.45
CA ASP A 883 -33.92 9.34 -18.86
C ASP A 883 -33.12 8.76 -17.67
N PRO A 884 -33.77 7.99 -16.76
CA PRO A 884 -33.13 7.55 -15.52
C PRO A 884 -32.23 6.32 -15.67
N TYR A 885 -32.20 5.67 -16.83
CA TYR A 885 -31.48 4.42 -17.02
C TYR A 885 -30.10 4.65 -17.62
N VAL A 886 -29.17 3.75 -17.32
CA VAL A 886 -27.82 3.66 -17.90
C VAL A 886 -27.41 2.19 -18.00
N PHE A 887 -26.58 1.81 -18.97
CA PHE A 887 -26.05 0.44 -18.95
C PHE A 887 -25.12 0.24 -17.76
N SER A 888 -25.18 -0.95 -17.17
CA SER A 888 -24.27 -1.35 -16.09
C SER A 888 -22.79 -1.23 -16.48
N SER A 889 -22.47 -1.35 -17.77
CA SER A 889 -21.11 -1.26 -18.33
C SER A 889 -20.60 0.16 -18.56
N GLN A 890 -21.49 1.16 -18.61
CA GLN A 890 -21.14 2.57 -18.87
C GLN A 890 -20.83 3.38 -17.60
N VAL A 891 -21.03 2.79 -16.42
CA VAL A 891 -20.81 3.49 -15.15
C VAL A 891 -19.56 3.02 -14.44
N GLU A 892 -18.88 3.97 -13.81
CA GLU A 892 -17.89 3.72 -12.78
C GLU A 892 -18.49 3.96 -11.40
N GLN A 893 -17.88 3.35 -10.37
CA GLN A 893 -18.29 3.54 -8.99
C GLN A 893 -17.61 4.76 -8.37
N VAL A 894 -18.40 5.58 -7.69
CA VAL A 894 -17.92 6.64 -6.79
C VAL A 894 -18.56 6.48 -5.42
N PHE A 895 -18.01 7.16 -4.43
CA PHE A 895 -18.72 7.34 -3.16
C PHE A 895 -18.74 8.81 -2.76
N TYR A 896 -19.68 9.13 -1.90
CA TYR A 896 -20.07 10.46 -1.50
C TYR A 896 -19.77 10.68 -0.03
N VAL A 897 -19.05 11.76 0.27
CA VAL A 897 -18.79 12.22 1.64
C VAL A 897 -19.64 13.45 1.90
N GLN A 898 -20.57 13.36 2.86
CA GLN A 898 -21.48 14.46 3.18
C GLN A 898 -20.73 15.67 3.75
N ASP A 899 -21.09 16.87 3.31
CA ASP A 899 -20.59 18.12 3.87
C ASP A 899 -21.23 18.35 5.26
N PRO A 900 -20.44 18.52 6.33
CA PRO A 900 -20.98 18.69 7.68
C PRO A 900 -21.69 20.03 7.89
N HIS A 901 -21.40 21.05 7.06
CA HIS A 901 -22.02 22.37 7.12
C HIS A 901 -23.22 22.49 6.19
N HIS A 902 -23.28 21.68 5.13
CA HIS A 902 -24.35 21.73 4.14
C HIS A 902 -24.96 20.35 3.87
N GLN A 903 -26.06 20.03 4.55
CA GLN A 903 -26.67 18.69 4.55
C GLN A 903 -27.00 18.11 3.15
N ASN A 904 -27.25 18.96 2.16
CA ASN A 904 -27.60 18.54 0.80
C ASN A 904 -26.41 18.37 -0.15
N TRP A 905 -25.20 18.79 0.27
CA TRP A 905 -23.99 18.73 -0.54
C TRP A 905 -23.11 17.55 -0.16
N PHE A 906 -22.57 16.88 -1.18
CA PHE A 906 -21.75 15.70 -1.04
C PHE A 906 -20.51 15.80 -1.92
N SER A 907 -19.34 15.58 -1.34
CA SER A 907 -18.08 15.53 -2.06
C SER A 907 -17.96 14.20 -2.79
N VAL A 908 -17.53 14.23 -4.04
CA VAL A 908 -17.36 13.02 -4.84
C VAL A 908 -15.94 12.48 -4.67
N VAL A 909 -15.82 11.19 -4.34
CA VAL A 909 -14.54 10.49 -4.31
C VAL A 909 -14.56 9.38 -5.35
N LYS A 910 -13.69 9.52 -6.36
CA LYS A 910 -13.42 8.48 -7.36
C LYS A 910 -12.32 7.54 -6.85
N PHE A 911 -12.44 6.25 -7.14
CA PHE A 911 -11.45 5.26 -6.76
C PHE A 911 -11.37 4.12 -7.78
N LYS A 912 -10.22 3.44 -7.85
CA LYS A 912 -10.04 2.28 -8.73
C LYS A 912 -10.28 0.97 -7.98
N PRO A 913 -10.77 -0.08 -8.65
CA PRO A 913 -10.92 -1.39 -8.03
C PRO A 913 -9.56 -1.93 -7.58
N ARG A 914 -9.54 -2.58 -6.40
CA ARG A 914 -8.32 -3.08 -5.76
C ARG A 914 -7.47 -3.98 -6.68
N ASP A 915 -8.11 -4.85 -7.44
CA ASP A 915 -7.47 -5.88 -8.28
C ASP A 915 -7.41 -5.50 -9.77
N PHE A 916 -7.68 -4.24 -10.13
CA PHE A 916 -7.58 -3.77 -11.52
C PHE A 916 -6.12 -3.52 -11.92
N PHE A 917 -5.65 -4.14 -13.00
CA PHE A 917 -4.34 -3.89 -13.60
C PHE A 917 -4.55 -3.49 -15.04
N ASP A 918 -4.32 -2.21 -15.34
CA ASP A 918 -4.35 -1.73 -16.73
C ASP A 918 -3.07 -2.20 -17.43
N MET A 919 -3.24 -3.18 -18.31
CA MET A 919 -2.16 -3.78 -19.10
C MET A 919 -2.25 -3.39 -20.59
N GLY A 920 -2.95 -2.29 -20.92
CA GLY A 920 -2.98 -1.74 -22.27
C GLY A 920 -3.79 -2.54 -23.29
N LYS A 921 -4.76 -3.37 -22.86
CA LYS A 921 -5.73 -3.99 -23.77
C LYS A 921 -7.01 -3.16 -23.81
N GLU A 922 -7.19 -2.45 -24.93
CA GLU A 922 -8.44 -1.87 -25.44
C GLU A 922 -9.47 -1.43 -24.40
N LEU A 923 -9.15 -0.35 -23.68
CA LEU A 923 -10.13 0.66 -23.26
C LEU A 923 -9.48 2.02 -23.51
N GLY A 924 -10.26 2.98 -24.00
CA GLY A 924 -9.79 4.21 -24.66
C GLY A 924 -8.72 4.98 -23.89
N ILE A 925 -7.80 5.58 -24.67
CA ILE A 925 -6.55 6.27 -24.33
C ILE A 925 -6.72 7.49 -23.37
N ASN A 926 -7.88 7.75 -22.78
CA ASN A 926 -8.14 8.99 -22.04
C ASN A 926 -7.98 8.93 -20.50
N GLU A 927 -7.57 7.80 -19.92
CA GLU A 927 -7.46 7.69 -18.45
C GLU A 927 -6.07 7.97 -17.86
N ALA A 928 -5.02 8.06 -18.68
CA ALA A 928 -3.67 8.33 -18.19
C ALA A 928 -3.46 9.79 -17.74
N SER A 929 -4.31 10.73 -18.16
CA SER A 929 -4.12 12.17 -17.96
C SER A 929 -4.90 12.80 -16.78
N SER A 930 -5.68 12.04 -16.02
CA SER A 930 -6.63 12.60 -15.02
C SER A 930 -6.22 12.46 -13.55
N LEU A 931 -5.01 11.99 -13.24
CA LEU A 931 -4.59 11.74 -11.85
C LEU A 931 -4.24 13.01 -11.06
N LEU A 932 -4.04 14.13 -11.75
CA LEU A 932 -3.85 15.43 -11.12
C LEU A 932 -5.04 16.31 -11.53
N PRO A 933 -5.74 16.97 -10.57
CA PRO A 933 -6.73 17.96 -10.93
C PRO A 933 -6.09 18.97 -11.91
N PRO A 934 -6.71 19.26 -13.06
CA PRO A 934 -6.14 20.18 -14.07
C PRO A 934 -5.84 21.59 -13.57
N ASN A 935 -6.29 21.95 -12.37
CA ASN A 935 -6.35 23.31 -11.86
C ASN A 935 -5.98 23.46 -10.37
N VAL A 936 -5.07 22.65 -9.80
CA VAL A 936 -4.39 23.16 -8.59
C VAL A 936 -3.41 24.22 -9.06
N GLN A 937 -3.92 25.46 -9.09
CA GLN A 937 -3.21 26.66 -9.47
C GLN A 937 -1.83 26.71 -8.82
N ASN A 938 -0.86 27.24 -9.56
CA ASN A 938 0.50 27.50 -9.09
C ASN A 938 0.47 27.91 -7.62
N ILE A 939 1.24 27.21 -6.78
CA ILE A 939 1.39 27.61 -5.39
C ILE A 939 1.75 29.09 -5.42
N ASN A 940 0.94 29.95 -4.79
CA ASN A 940 1.22 31.38 -4.82
C ASN A 940 2.49 31.61 -3.98
N GLU A 941 3.65 31.57 -4.63
CA GLU A 941 4.96 31.67 -4.00
C GLU A 941 5.11 32.99 -3.23
N ASP A 942 4.39 34.02 -3.70
CA ASP A 942 4.31 35.37 -3.14
C ASP A 942 3.39 35.46 -1.90
N GLU A 943 2.58 34.45 -1.62
CA GLU A 943 1.74 34.44 -0.43
C GLU A 943 2.59 34.09 0.81
N HIS A 944 2.72 35.05 1.72
CA HIS A 944 3.49 34.88 2.95
C HIS A 944 2.64 34.26 4.07
N PRO A 945 3.14 33.26 4.81
CA PRO A 945 2.39 32.68 5.90
C PRO A 945 2.27 33.68 7.04
N ASN A 946 1.04 33.96 7.46
CA ASN A 946 0.82 34.54 8.77
C ASN A 946 0.91 33.41 9.80
N TRP A 947 2.01 33.34 10.55
CA TRP A 947 2.22 32.24 11.49
C TRP A 947 1.24 32.25 12.66
N ILE A 948 0.75 33.42 13.08
CA ILE A 948 -0.25 33.52 14.15
C ILE A 948 -1.64 33.41 13.54
N ARG A 949 -2.45 32.56 14.16
CA ARG A 949 -3.87 32.47 13.86
C ARG A 949 -4.65 33.51 14.64
N ILE A 950 -5.26 34.48 13.94
CA ILE A 950 -5.91 35.67 14.54
C ILE A 950 -7.35 35.37 14.99
N ASP A 951 -8.03 34.42 14.34
CA ASP A 951 -9.40 34.00 14.60
C ASP A 951 -9.52 32.92 15.70
N ALA A 952 -8.40 32.43 16.23
CA ALA A 952 -8.38 31.42 17.28
C ALA A 952 -8.67 32.04 18.66
N SER A 953 -9.60 31.44 19.41
CA SER A 953 -9.98 31.91 20.76
C SER A 953 -8.87 31.67 21.79
N GLU A 954 -8.95 32.30 22.96
CA GLU A 954 -7.99 32.02 24.05
C GLU A 954 -8.04 30.56 24.52
N ASP A 955 -9.19 29.88 24.39
CA ASP A 955 -9.37 28.47 24.72
C ASP A 955 -8.70 27.52 23.70
N ASP A 956 -8.38 28.01 22.50
CA ASP A 956 -7.68 27.24 21.46
C ASP A 956 -6.15 27.25 21.64
N THR A 957 -5.67 27.94 22.69
CA THR A 957 -4.25 27.95 23.05
C THR A 957 -3.82 26.62 23.68
N ILE A 958 -2.60 26.17 23.37
CA ILE A 958 -2.03 24.99 24.02
C ILE A 958 -1.63 25.37 25.45
N GLY A 959 -2.52 25.12 26.41
CA GLY A 959 -2.27 25.32 27.83
C GLY A 959 -1.23 24.33 28.37
N ILE A 960 -0.26 24.85 29.15
CA ILE A 960 0.78 24.06 29.82
C ILE A 960 0.62 24.17 31.33
#